data_AF-A0AAD3CVF6-F1
#
_entry.id   AF-A0AAD3CVF6-F1
#
_cell.length_a   1.000
_cell.length_b   1.000
_cell.length_c   1.000
_cell.angle_alpha   90.00
_cell.angle_beta   90.00
_cell.angle_gamma   90.00
#
_symmetry.space_group_name_H-M   'P 1'
#
loop_
_entity.id
_entity.type
_entity.pdbx_description
1 polymer ?
#
loop_
_entity_poly.entity_id
_entity_poly.type
_entity_poly.pdbx_seq_one_letter_code
_entity_poly.pdbx_strand_id
1 'polypeptide(L)'
;MKRCRRISILLFLLQVQVLVQKCNGLKFPDTVIEILQPQLSTTSTQMIYAAQSAIGDAKLHFGRPSNSQNKAMRLILAPESNPYMCDLQLHSSMSAEETNTSFTDYGGSYFDNAIALIPRGKCSFEKKIFLAQDLGAKHVVIYDTLASRYQGSNSASEIEYDCNNGGALIPESELYITSKTNGWEYDTRNDNLLSGTKQEGNLCAIYNDLDAESPDDLFENKCESKKCVTTALREERTSNTTTISMIEACCAWDLFHRMGEDKQVNYEVQISSSFVNIAEGEKLLEALIENQFLEGIIYLRWYPVVNLSKILVIFIAVGTICMTSWFSSKIFRSVRHQLETAPLELPEEEEALPVDEVRAANARDDDRESNDNNVDGNVGDGIDGDEIVNESGHQDVDRLEMNSAHNESNHDRIQDEAPVREENDIGRFDIDMEDNDNDRDHDHDDQNQNQNQNDGAVRFLWRRRRHAISISLRRLVFCMIMFGLVFVLLERLAEIMVICYGLLGAMLMSYTIVYPTLRFFVDRIPPLQGLRKSICGTPLGCSFDYIDLVSISFSLITCGVWLFFLFAKHLSQWHPFFWIVQNAINASMCITLFCILRLASIKIPMFFYSIGFVYNLAMLIYDYLAKYSPSYYDGQDRTQDYLYCEKYPDDYYHSSCGHSAMPIIFYIPRINDYRGGRDAIGLFQVLLPCLLSGFMARYDASKHIARAVSVRERAGRRNIRDVKTLFPMQKPLLKRTFAGYNYQIVLGYAVSLFLDVLLEAMGDYDFPVMLFIIVLCLGPVLIKAVKKEEMSSLWGGPRRIRFADRISYLVMQRGAVGSIGIRDDEGDDLGTIETRSIISADSDMSSSNGEEISQLR
;
A
#
# COMPACT_ATOMS: atom_id res chain seq x y z
N MET A 1 -3.15 -23.13 -31.30
CA MET A 1 -4.07 -22.74 -30.19
C MET A 1 -4.35 -23.84 -29.15
N LYS A 2 -4.82 -25.05 -29.51
CA LYS A 2 -5.07 -26.13 -28.50
C LYS A 2 -3.82 -26.52 -27.69
N ARG A 3 -2.62 -26.49 -28.29
CA ARG A 3 -1.33 -26.73 -27.59
C ARG A 3 -0.97 -25.61 -26.59
N CYS A 4 -1.11 -24.33 -26.96
CA CYS A 4 -0.89 -23.21 -26.02
C CYS A 4 -1.85 -23.23 -24.82
N ARG A 5 -3.11 -23.66 -25.03
CA ARG A 5 -4.10 -23.77 -23.94
C ARG A 5 -3.73 -24.83 -22.92
N ARG A 6 -3.10 -25.94 -23.35
CA ARG A 6 -2.59 -26.98 -22.44
C ARG A 6 -1.33 -26.52 -21.70
N ILE A 7 -0.40 -25.84 -22.39
CA ILE A 7 0.84 -25.34 -21.78
C ILE A 7 0.54 -24.26 -20.72
N SER A 8 -0.43 -23.38 -20.96
CA SER A 8 -0.78 -22.32 -20.00
C SER A 8 -1.46 -22.87 -18.73
N ILE A 9 -2.27 -23.93 -18.86
CA ILE A 9 -2.88 -24.61 -17.70
C ILE A 9 -1.82 -25.44 -16.96
N LEU A 10 -0.90 -26.08 -17.68
CA LEU A 10 0.19 -26.84 -17.08
C LEU A 10 1.15 -25.92 -16.31
N LEU A 11 1.53 -24.76 -16.89
CA LEU A 11 2.34 -23.75 -16.21
C LEU A 11 1.64 -23.19 -14.98
N PHE A 12 0.32 -22.97 -15.04
CA PHE A 12 -0.46 -22.54 -13.87
C PHE A 12 -0.46 -23.61 -12.77
N LEU A 13 -0.68 -24.89 -13.11
CA LEU A 13 -0.64 -25.99 -12.14
C LEU A 13 0.76 -26.24 -11.60
N LEU A 14 1.80 -26.09 -12.42
CA LEU A 14 3.20 -26.25 -12.02
C LEU A 14 3.66 -25.10 -11.12
N GLN A 15 3.21 -23.86 -11.38
CA GLN A 15 3.43 -22.73 -10.47
C GLN A 15 2.73 -22.94 -9.13
N VAL A 16 1.49 -23.44 -9.12
CA VAL A 16 0.78 -23.80 -7.88
C VAL A 16 1.52 -24.90 -7.13
N GLN A 17 2.05 -25.93 -7.81
CA GLN A 17 2.80 -27.00 -7.15
C GLN A 17 4.16 -26.56 -6.60
N VAL A 18 4.92 -25.74 -7.33
CA VAL A 18 6.22 -25.22 -6.87
C VAL A 18 6.05 -24.23 -5.70
N LEU A 19 4.93 -23.50 -5.65
CA LEU A 19 4.61 -22.55 -4.57
C LEU A 19 4.07 -23.20 -3.29
N VAL A 20 3.70 -24.48 -3.31
CA VAL A 20 3.14 -25.22 -2.15
C VAL A 20 4.23 -25.98 -1.36
N GLN A 21 5.51 -25.72 -1.62
CA GLN A 21 6.56 -26.24 -0.73
C GLN A 21 6.42 -25.63 0.66
N LYS A 22 6.21 -26.50 1.65
CA LYS A 22 6.05 -26.16 3.07
C LYS A 22 7.27 -25.41 3.59
N CYS A 23 7.14 -24.10 3.71
CA CYS A 23 7.93 -23.35 4.67
C CYS A 23 7.21 -23.48 6.01
N ASN A 24 7.73 -24.32 6.92
CA ASN A 24 7.33 -24.29 8.33
C ASN A 24 7.86 -22.99 8.96
N GLY A 25 7.28 -21.85 8.59
CA GLY A 25 7.52 -20.60 9.29
C GLY A 25 6.70 -20.63 10.57
N LEU A 26 7.31 -20.98 11.70
CA LEU A 26 6.65 -20.89 13.01
C LEU A 26 6.22 -19.43 13.24
N LYS A 27 4.92 -19.14 13.08
CA LYS A 27 4.31 -18.02 13.79
C LYS A 27 4.37 -18.40 15.26
N PHE A 28 5.25 -17.74 16.01
CA PHE A 28 5.35 -17.88 17.46
C PHE A 28 4.01 -17.42 18.05
N PRO A 29 3.19 -18.34 18.61
CA PRO A 29 1.91 -17.93 19.15
C PRO A 29 2.14 -17.25 20.51
N ASP A 30 1.35 -16.25 20.86
CA ASP A 30 1.41 -15.70 22.23
C ASP A 30 0.74 -16.69 23.19
N THR A 31 1.34 -16.90 24.37
CA THR A 31 0.79 -17.75 25.42
C THR A 31 0.33 -16.93 26.61
N VAL A 32 -0.78 -17.34 27.21
CA VAL A 32 -1.23 -16.85 28.51
C VAL A 32 -0.89 -17.91 29.56
N ILE A 33 -0.32 -17.47 30.68
CA ILE A 33 -0.04 -18.29 31.86
C ILE A 33 -1.06 -17.85 32.92
N GLU A 34 -2.06 -18.68 33.17
CA GLU A 34 -3.03 -18.48 34.23
C GLU A 34 -2.55 -19.16 35.51
N ILE A 35 -2.24 -18.35 36.52
CA ILE A 35 -1.79 -18.81 37.83
C ILE A 35 -3.00 -19.05 38.72
N LEU A 36 -3.10 -20.25 39.27
CA LEU A 36 -4.12 -20.64 40.24
C LEU A 36 -3.53 -20.50 41.64
N GLN A 37 -4.00 -19.53 42.42
CA GLN A 37 -3.64 -19.37 43.82
C GLN A 37 -4.71 -20.04 44.71
N PRO A 38 -4.37 -21.14 45.41
CA PRO A 38 -5.30 -21.78 46.33
C PRO A 38 -5.43 -20.96 47.63
N GLN A 39 -6.34 -19.99 47.66
CA GLN A 39 -6.74 -19.31 48.89
C GLN A 39 -7.87 -20.10 49.58
N LEU A 40 -7.92 -20.07 50.93
CA LEU A 40 -8.77 -20.92 51.78
C LEU A 40 -10.29 -20.89 51.50
N SER A 41 -10.80 -20.00 50.64
CA SER A 41 -12.24 -19.93 50.31
C SER A 41 -12.58 -19.47 48.89
N THR A 42 -11.64 -18.90 48.13
CA THR A 42 -11.87 -18.43 46.75
C THR A 42 -10.59 -18.57 45.93
N THR A 43 -10.59 -19.34 44.85
CA THR A 43 -9.44 -19.42 43.93
C THR A 43 -9.24 -18.06 43.27
N SER A 44 -8.16 -17.35 43.63
CA SER A 44 -7.74 -16.15 42.92
C SER A 44 -6.94 -16.57 41.70
N THR A 45 -7.30 -16.04 40.54
CA THR A 45 -6.63 -16.31 39.27
C THR A 45 -5.88 -15.07 38.82
N GLN A 46 -4.57 -15.16 38.69
CA GLN A 46 -3.73 -14.10 38.12
C GLN A 46 -3.32 -14.50 36.72
N MET A 47 -3.54 -13.62 35.74
CA MET A 47 -3.14 -13.87 34.35
C MET A 47 -1.83 -13.17 34.06
N ILE A 48 -0.84 -13.94 33.60
CA ILE A 48 0.44 -13.45 33.10
C ILE A 48 0.50 -13.64 31.59
N TYR A 49 0.91 -12.60 30.89
CA TYR A 49 1.03 -12.62 29.43
C TYR A 49 2.48 -12.87 29.03
N ALA A 50 2.74 -14.02 28.40
CA ALA A 50 4.04 -14.27 27.82
C ALA A 50 4.22 -13.42 26.57
N ALA A 51 5.42 -12.90 26.41
CA ALA A 51 5.80 -12.02 25.32
C ALA A 51 6.09 -12.76 24.01
N GLN A 52 6.42 -14.05 24.08
CA GLN A 52 6.60 -14.94 22.95
C GLN A 52 6.41 -16.39 23.43
N SER A 53 5.97 -17.30 22.57
CA SER A 53 6.15 -18.73 22.81
C SER A 53 6.75 -19.46 21.62
N ALA A 54 7.43 -20.57 21.92
CA ALA A 54 7.92 -21.64 21.05
C ALA A 54 9.42 -21.62 20.67
N ILE A 55 10.17 -22.50 21.35
CA ILE A 55 11.04 -23.50 20.74
C ILE A 55 10.38 -24.86 21.06
N GLY A 56 10.32 -25.81 20.11
CA GLY A 56 9.67 -27.13 20.24
C GLY A 56 8.34 -27.30 19.47
N ASP A 57 7.83 -28.53 19.35
CA ASP A 57 6.60 -28.84 18.59
C ASP A 57 5.33 -28.38 19.33
N ALA A 58 5.01 -27.08 19.17
CA ALA A 58 3.88 -26.41 19.83
C ALA A 58 2.51 -27.05 19.54
N LYS A 59 2.40 -27.94 18.54
CA LYS A 59 1.14 -28.64 18.21
C LYS A 59 0.69 -29.64 19.27
N LEU A 60 1.59 -30.07 20.16
CA LEU A 60 1.31 -31.24 20.99
C LEU A 60 0.60 -30.96 22.33
N HIS A 61 0.61 -29.73 22.88
CA HIS A 61 0.22 -29.57 24.31
C HIS A 61 -0.69 -28.41 24.70
N PHE A 62 -0.99 -27.43 23.84
CA PHE A 62 -1.89 -26.35 24.25
C PHE A 62 -3.36 -26.64 23.91
N GLY A 63 -4.14 -27.08 24.89
CA GLY A 63 -5.60 -27.19 24.76
C GLY A 63 -6.26 -25.81 24.72
N ARG A 64 -7.36 -25.68 23.95
CA ARG A 64 -8.24 -24.49 24.04
C ARG A 64 -8.74 -24.33 25.49
N PRO A 65 -8.95 -23.10 25.97
CA PRO A 65 -9.34 -22.83 27.36
C PRO A 65 -10.64 -23.55 27.79
N SER A 66 -11.50 -23.97 26.86
CA SER A 66 -12.75 -24.68 27.16
C SER A 66 -12.61 -26.20 27.35
N ASN A 67 -11.45 -26.79 27.06
CA ASN A 67 -11.26 -28.23 27.27
C ASN A 67 -10.82 -28.47 28.72
N SER A 68 -11.66 -29.18 29.48
CA SER A 68 -11.43 -29.62 30.87
C SER A 68 -10.21 -30.55 31.08
N GLN A 69 -9.32 -30.65 30.09
CA GLN A 69 -8.11 -31.46 30.11
C GLN A 69 -6.82 -30.67 30.32
N ASN A 70 -6.89 -29.33 30.35
CA ASN A 70 -5.73 -28.53 30.76
C ASN A 70 -5.52 -28.71 32.27
N LYS A 71 -4.76 -29.75 32.64
CA LYS A 71 -4.38 -30.02 34.02
C LYS A 71 -3.43 -28.91 34.46
N ALA A 72 -3.75 -28.24 35.57
CA ALA A 72 -2.85 -27.30 36.19
C ALA A 72 -1.55 -28.02 36.58
N MET A 73 -0.41 -27.41 36.26
CA MET A 73 0.92 -27.96 36.50
C MET A 73 1.62 -27.12 37.55
N ARG A 74 2.40 -27.74 38.43
CA ARG A 74 3.16 -27.00 39.43
C ARG A 74 4.23 -26.14 38.76
N LEU A 75 4.42 -24.93 39.25
CA LEU A 75 5.55 -24.09 38.84
C LEU A 75 6.72 -24.35 39.79
N ILE A 76 7.90 -24.65 39.24
CA ILE A 76 9.09 -24.97 40.02
C ILE A 76 10.26 -24.16 39.46
N LEU A 77 11.02 -23.51 40.36
CA LEU A 77 12.23 -22.77 40.00
C LEU A 77 13.35 -23.72 39.56
N ALA A 78 14.30 -23.21 38.78
CA ALA A 78 15.53 -23.94 38.48
C ALA A 78 16.28 -24.33 39.78
N PRO A 79 16.98 -25.48 39.81
CA PRO A 79 17.77 -25.87 40.98
C PRO A 79 18.83 -24.84 41.36
N GLU A 80 19.06 -24.61 42.65
CA GLU A 80 20.07 -23.65 43.13
C GLU A 80 21.49 -23.96 42.67
N SER A 81 21.78 -25.24 42.42
CA SER A 81 23.06 -25.70 41.88
C SER A 81 23.25 -25.30 40.41
N ASN A 82 22.16 -25.16 39.64
CA ASN A 82 22.18 -24.80 38.22
C ASN A 82 21.05 -23.79 37.89
N PRO A 83 21.08 -22.58 38.47
CA PRO A 83 19.95 -21.65 38.45
C PRO A 83 19.62 -21.14 37.05
N TYR A 84 20.59 -21.16 36.12
CA TYR A 84 20.40 -20.75 34.73
C TYR A 84 20.17 -21.93 33.77
N MET A 85 20.23 -23.18 34.25
CA MET A 85 20.11 -24.37 33.40
C MET A 85 21.09 -24.33 32.22
N CYS A 86 22.35 -24.05 32.51
CA CYS A 86 23.40 -23.90 31.49
C CYS A 86 24.50 -24.95 31.59
N ASP A 87 24.69 -25.58 32.75
CA ASP A 87 25.71 -26.59 32.95
C ASP A 87 25.17 -28.01 32.69
N LEU A 88 25.83 -28.74 31.79
CA LEU A 88 25.54 -30.14 31.46
C LEU A 88 26.21 -31.10 32.46
N GLN A 89 27.32 -30.70 33.09
CA GLN A 89 28.09 -31.59 33.97
C GLN A 89 27.37 -31.79 35.30
N LEU A 90 26.82 -30.70 35.85
CA LEU A 90 26.03 -30.74 37.09
C LEU A 90 24.78 -31.61 36.99
N HIS A 91 24.22 -31.73 35.78
CA HIS A 91 23.05 -32.56 35.52
C HIS A 91 23.29 -34.05 35.84
N SER A 92 24.49 -34.55 35.52
CA SER A 92 24.86 -35.95 35.80
C SER A 92 24.91 -36.26 37.30
N SER A 93 25.37 -35.31 38.13
CA SER A 93 25.42 -35.45 39.59
C SER A 93 24.06 -35.27 40.26
N MET A 94 23.20 -34.39 39.75
CA MET A 94 21.87 -34.15 40.33
C MET A 94 20.94 -35.37 40.26
N SER A 95 21.08 -36.19 39.21
CA SER A 95 20.32 -37.45 39.10
C SER A 95 20.62 -38.46 40.22
N ALA A 96 21.76 -38.33 40.91
CA ALA A 96 22.27 -39.33 41.84
C ALA A 96 22.24 -38.91 43.33
N GLU A 97 22.28 -37.61 43.65
CA GLU A 97 22.62 -37.16 45.02
C GLU A 97 21.48 -36.48 45.79
N GLU A 98 20.55 -35.79 45.12
CA GLU A 98 19.38 -35.14 45.77
C GLU A 98 18.22 -36.10 46.09
N THR A 99 18.30 -37.35 45.65
CA THR A 99 17.33 -38.40 46.00
C THR A 99 17.46 -38.92 47.44
N ASN A 100 18.26 -38.28 48.31
CA ASN A 100 18.45 -38.72 49.70
C ASN A 100 17.76 -37.83 50.77
N THR A 101 17.13 -36.71 50.39
CA THR A 101 16.39 -35.83 51.30
C THR A 101 14.88 -36.11 51.28
N SER A 102 14.43 -37.13 52.01
CA SER A 102 13.04 -37.36 52.51
C SER A 102 11.84 -37.14 51.56
N PHE A 103 12.02 -37.08 50.25
CA PHE A 103 10.96 -37.10 49.23
C PHE A 103 11.03 -38.40 48.40
N THR A 104 11.50 -39.49 49.04
CA THR A 104 12.01 -40.71 48.39
C THR A 104 10.98 -41.81 48.19
N ASP A 105 9.68 -41.51 48.12
CA ASP A 105 8.68 -42.55 47.83
C ASP A 105 8.19 -42.56 46.37
N TYR A 106 8.69 -41.63 45.54
CA TYR A 106 8.43 -41.63 44.10
C TYR A 106 9.72 -41.27 43.36
N GLY A 107 10.28 -42.19 42.59
CA GLY A 107 11.45 -41.97 41.72
C GLY A 107 11.17 -41.03 40.54
N GLY A 108 10.59 -39.85 40.81
CA GLY A 108 10.25 -38.84 39.84
C GLY A 108 11.43 -37.92 39.51
N SER A 109 11.43 -37.38 38.30
CA SER A 109 12.36 -36.33 37.86
C SER A 109 12.08 -35.01 38.59
N TYR A 110 13.07 -34.11 38.69
CA TYR A 110 12.95 -32.83 39.43
C TYR A 110 11.72 -32.00 39.01
N PHE A 111 11.42 -31.95 37.71
CA PHE A 111 10.26 -31.25 37.17
C PHE A 111 9.11 -32.20 36.77
N ASP A 112 8.93 -33.34 37.44
CA ASP A 112 7.89 -34.32 37.07
C ASP A 112 6.50 -33.66 36.99
N ASN A 113 5.98 -33.54 35.75
CA ASN A 113 4.73 -32.86 35.41
C ASN A 113 4.65 -31.40 35.88
N ALA A 114 5.77 -30.68 35.84
CA ALA A 114 5.87 -29.27 36.24
C ALA A 114 6.22 -28.33 35.07
N ILE A 115 5.97 -27.05 35.30
CA ILE A 115 6.45 -25.92 34.50
C ILE A 115 7.76 -25.45 35.13
N ALA A 116 8.87 -25.55 34.39
CA ALA A 116 10.15 -25.05 34.85
C ALA A 116 10.25 -23.54 34.65
N LEU A 117 10.60 -22.81 35.70
CA LEU A 117 10.85 -21.37 35.67
C LEU A 117 12.35 -21.10 35.67
N ILE A 118 12.84 -20.55 34.57
CA ILE A 118 14.27 -20.43 34.33
C ILE A 118 14.61 -18.98 33.94
N PRO A 119 15.55 -18.32 34.64
CA PRO A 119 16.02 -17.02 34.21
C PRO A 119 16.78 -17.10 32.86
N ARG A 120 16.69 -16.04 32.04
CA ARG A 120 17.30 -15.96 30.71
C ARG A 120 18.78 -16.34 30.67
N GLY A 121 19.60 -15.98 31.64
CA GLY A 121 20.99 -16.48 31.78
C GLY A 121 21.94 -16.25 30.57
N LYS A 122 23.09 -16.96 30.57
CA LYS A 122 24.18 -16.84 29.57
C LYS A 122 24.11 -17.82 28.38
N CYS A 123 23.41 -18.94 28.51
CA CYS A 123 23.35 -19.97 27.48
C CYS A 123 22.11 -19.83 26.58
N SER A 124 22.13 -20.49 25.43
CA SER A 124 21.01 -20.48 24.49
C SER A 124 19.71 -21.01 25.10
N PHE A 125 18.59 -20.47 24.63
CA PHE A 125 17.26 -20.89 25.06
C PHE A 125 17.02 -22.37 24.81
N GLU A 126 17.44 -22.86 23.65
CA GLU A 126 17.31 -24.27 23.27
C GLU A 126 18.01 -25.22 24.25
N LYS A 127 19.24 -24.87 24.68
CA LYS A 127 19.98 -25.65 25.68
C LYS A 127 19.25 -25.72 27.02
N LYS A 128 18.67 -24.60 27.49
CA LYS A 128 17.91 -24.56 28.74
C LYS A 128 16.68 -25.44 28.67
N ILE A 129 15.96 -25.35 27.56
CA ILE A 129 14.73 -26.09 27.37
C ILE A 129 15.03 -27.58 27.29
N PHE A 130 16.11 -27.96 26.58
CA PHE A 130 16.59 -29.34 26.56
C PHE A 130 16.93 -29.87 27.96
N LEU A 131 17.69 -29.12 28.77
CA LEU A 131 18.04 -29.54 30.12
C LEU A 131 16.82 -29.64 31.04
N ALA A 132 15.87 -28.71 30.92
CA ALA A 132 14.62 -28.76 31.67
C ALA A 132 13.76 -29.97 31.25
N GLN A 133 13.70 -30.26 29.95
CA GLN A 133 13.03 -31.43 29.40
C GLN A 133 13.62 -32.73 29.94
N ASP A 134 14.95 -32.84 30.00
CA ASP A 134 15.62 -34.03 30.53
C ASP A 134 15.38 -34.19 32.05
N LEU A 135 15.19 -33.08 32.77
CA LEU A 135 14.71 -33.06 34.15
C LEU A 135 13.18 -33.27 34.29
N GLY A 136 12.50 -33.62 33.20
CA GLY A 136 11.09 -34.02 33.18
C GLY A 136 10.06 -32.90 33.07
N ALA A 137 10.50 -31.66 32.83
CA ALA A 137 9.60 -30.53 32.65
C ALA A 137 8.66 -30.76 31.47
N LYS A 138 7.41 -30.27 31.58
CA LYS A 138 6.44 -30.31 30.48
C LYS A 138 6.37 -29.02 29.68
N HIS A 139 6.84 -27.94 30.28
CA HIS A 139 6.94 -26.63 29.67
C HIS A 139 8.00 -25.80 30.39
N VAL A 140 8.57 -24.83 29.70
CA VAL A 140 9.57 -23.91 30.27
C VAL A 140 9.12 -22.47 30.13
N VAL A 141 8.98 -21.78 31.25
CA VAL A 141 8.81 -20.34 31.27
C VAL A 141 10.17 -19.70 31.52
N ILE A 142 10.68 -19.02 30.51
CA ILE A 142 11.92 -18.27 30.57
C ILE A 142 11.58 -16.84 30.90
N TYR A 143 12.13 -16.30 31.98
CA TYR A 143 11.86 -14.91 32.38
C TYR A 143 13.14 -14.08 32.40
N ASP A 144 12.98 -12.78 32.13
CA ASP A 144 14.08 -11.84 32.27
C ASP A 144 14.28 -11.40 33.72
N THR A 145 15.54 -11.23 34.08
CA THR A 145 16.00 -10.59 35.30
C THR A 145 16.92 -9.44 34.93
N LEU A 146 17.15 -8.50 35.86
CA LEU A 146 18.10 -7.42 35.62
C LEU A 146 19.51 -7.99 35.41
N ALA A 147 19.93 -8.91 36.30
CA ALA A 147 21.16 -9.66 36.15
C ALA A 147 21.32 -10.39 34.81
N SER A 148 20.26 -10.95 34.22
CA SER A 148 20.38 -11.68 32.94
C SER A 148 20.59 -10.80 31.72
N ARG A 149 20.41 -9.47 31.81
CA ARG A 149 20.65 -8.55 30.68
C ARG A 149 22.11 -8.25 30.45
N TYR A 150 22.93 -8.26 31.50
CA TYR A 150 24.36 -7.96 31.41
C TYR A 150 25.23 -9.17 31.02
N GLN A 151 24.60 -10.26 30.60
CA GLN A 151 25.27 -11.57 30.58
C GLN A 151 25.91 -11.94 29.24
N GLY A 152 25.65 -11.20 28.15
CA GLY A 152 26.28 -11.41 26.83
C GLY A 152 27.37 -10.40 26.44
N SER A 153 27.48 -9.28 27.17
CA SER A 153 28.35 -8.15 26.86
C SER A 153 28.51 -7.31 28.13
N ASN A 154 29.68 -6.65 28.31
CA ASN A 154 29.97 -5.78 29.46
C ASN A 154 29.07 -4.55 29.58
N SER A 155 28.17 -4.37 28.62
CA SER A 155 27.07 -3.41 28.61
C SER A 155 25.84 -4.09 28.03
N ALA A 156 24.66 -3.75 28.52
CA ALA A 156 23.43 -4.10 27.83
C ALA A 156 23.49 -3.57 26.39
N SER A 157 22.94 -4.32 25.45
CA SER A 157 22.82 -3.83 24.09
C SER A 157 21.86 -2.63 24.08
N GLU A 158 22.06 -1.68 23.15
CA GLU A 158 21.18 -0.49 23.00
C GLU A 158 19.69 -0.86 22.82
N ILE A 159 19.40 -2.13 22.50
CA ILE A 159 18.06 -2.68 22.31
C ILE A 159 17.43 -3.15 23.64
N GLU A 160 18.16 -3.17 24.77
CA GLU A 160 17.67 -3.72 26.05
C GLU A 160 17.26 -2.65 27.07
N TYR A 161 17.28 -1.37 26.71
CA TYR A 161 16.89 -0.26 27.58
C TYR A 161 16.33 0.93 26.78
N ASP A 162 15.52 1.77 27.42
CA ASP A 162 15.06 3.05 26.85
C ASP A 162 15.23 4.17 27.86
N CYS A 163 16.12 5.11 27.55
CA CYS A 163 16.36 6.26 28.41
C CYS A 163 15.22 7.30 28.34
N ASN A 164 14.39 7.27 27.28
CA ASN A 164 13.25 8.19 27.15
C ASN A 164 12.10 7.80 28.09
N ASN A 165 11.95 6.50 28.36
CA ASN A 165 11.00 5.96 29.34
C ASN A 165 11.54 5.98 30.77
N GLY A 166 12.51 6.87 31.04
CA GLY A 166 13.12 7.06 32.34
C GLY A 166 14.62 6.79 32.27
N GLY A 167 15.42 7.83 32.51
CA GLY A 167 16.86 7.76 32.57
C GLY A 167 17.39 8.56 33.76
N ALA A 168 18.48 8.12 34.35
CA ALA A 168 19.14 8.77 35.47
C ALA A 168 20.65 8.68 35.32
N LEU A 169 21.37 9.70 35.80
CA LEU A 169 22.81 9.63 35.99
C LEU A 169 23.08 9.23 37.44
N ILE A 170 23.66 8.04 37.64
CA ILE A 170 23.96 7.49 38.97
C ILE A 170 25.45 7.64 39.25
N PRO A 171 25.87 8.12 40.44
CA PRO A 171 27.28 8.13 40.82
C PRO A 171 27.86 6.72 40.83
N GLU A 172 29.00 6.53 40.16
CA GLU A 172 29.67 5.22 40.07
C GLU A 172 30.01 4.64 41.47
N SER A 173 30.25 5.51 42.45
CA SER A 173 30.57 5.13 43.83
C SER A 173 29.42 4.46 44.59
N GLU A 174 28.17 4.59 44.11
CA GLU A 174 27.01 3.96 44.75
C GLU A 174 26.71 2.58 44.18
N LEU A 175 27.34 2.21 43.08
CA LEU A 175 27.19 0.91 42.45
C LEU A 175 28.32 -0.02 42.87
N TYR A 176 27.98 -1.29 43.10
CA TYR A 176 28.97 -2.33 43.28
C TYR A 176 29.50 -2.74 41.92
N ILE A 177 30.67 -2.19 41.55
CA ILE A 177 31.25 -2.49 40.26
C ILE A 177 32.58 -3.22 40.40
N THR A 178 32.59 -4.46 39.92
CA THR A 178 33.82 -5.23 39.74
C THR A 178 34.46 -4.91 38.41
N SER A 179 35.45 -4.01 38.43
CA SER A 179 36.36 -3.78 37.30
C SER A 179 37.19 -5.05 37.04
N LYS A 180 36.91 -5.75 35.93
CA LYS A 180 37.84 -6.73 35.35
C LYS A 180 38.52 -6.12 34.13
N THR A 181 39.74 -6.57 33.85
CA THR A 181 40.66 -6.02 32.84
C THR A 181 40.13 -6.03 31.39
N ASN A 182 39.05 -6.77 31.10
CA ASN A 182 38.41 -6.82 29.77
C ASN A 182 36.89 -6.52 29.82
N GLY A 183 36.44 -5.84 30.89
CA GLY A 183 35.10 -5.25 31.04
C GLY A 183 34.33 -5.64 32.30
N TRP A 184 33.07 -5.21 32.37
CA TRP A 184 32.24 -5.10 33.57
C TRP A 184 31.41 -6.37 33.73
N GLU A 185 31.69 -7.15 34.78
CA GLU A 185 30.77 -8.20 35.21
C GLU A 185 29.74 -7.55 36.14
N TYR A 186 28.46 -7.64 35.77
CA TYR A 186 27.38 -7.09 36.58
C TYR A 186 27.28 -7.82 37.91
N ASP A 187 27.25 -7.05 38.99
CA ASP A 187 27.09 -7.56 40.35
C ASP A 187 25.62 -7.60 40.72
N THR A 188 25.09 -8.79 41.05
CA THR A 188 23.69 -8.98 41.46
C THR A 188 23.32 -8.22 42.73
N ARG A 189 24.29 -7.75 43.52
CA ARG A 189 24.01 -6.84 44.65
C ARG A 189 23.42 -5.51 44.21
N ASN A 190 23.62 -5.13 42.95
CA ASN A 190 22.98 -3.96 42.35
C ASN A 190 21.51 -4.19 42.00
N ASP A 191 21.00 -5.43 42.00
CA ASP A 191 19.60 -5.70 41.63
C ASP A 191 18.63 -4.91 42.52
N ASN A 192 18.86 -4.90 43.84
CA ASN A 192 18.05 -4.14 44.80
C ASN A 192 18.25 -2.62 44.70
N LEU A 193 19.41 -2.17 44.22
CA LEU A 193 19.71 -0.75 44.04
C LEU A 193 19.12 -0.18 42.75
N LEU A 194 18.82 -1.03 41.78
CA LEU A 194 18.37 -0.66 40.44
C LEU A 194 16.94 -1.13 40.16
N SER A 195 16.22 -1.66 41.16
CA SER A 195 14.86 -2.16 41.04
C SER A 195 13.96 -1.58 42.13
N GLY A 196 12.67 -1.45 41.82
CA GLY A 196 11.65 -1.01 42.76
C GLY A 196 11.41 0.50 42.72
N THR A 197 10.87 1.01 43.83
CA THR A 197 10.50 2.41 44.02
C THR A 197 11.60 3.21 44.70
N LYS A 198 11.43 4.53 44.73
CA LYS A 198 12.29 5.45 45.48
C LYS A 198 12.34 5.10 46.96
N GLN A 199 11.22 4.68 47.55
CA GLN A 199 11.15 4.31 48.97
C GLN A 199 11.91 3.02 49.27
N GLU A 200 12.01 2.14 48.27
CA GLU A 200 12.76 0.88 48.34
C GLU A 200 14.26 1.07 48.07
N GLY A 201 14.69 2.29 47.72
CA GLY A 201 16.10 2.63 47.49
C GLY A 201 16.56 2.49 46.05
N ASN A 202 15.64 2.48 45.07
CA ASN A 202 16.00 2.47 43.66
C ASN A 202 16.73 3.76 43.28
N LEU A 203 18.02 3.64 42.94
CA LEU A 203 18.89 4.76 42.57
C LEU A 203 18.37 5.49 41.33
N CYS A 204 17.78 4.80 40.36
CA CYS A 204 17.21 5.46 39.18
C CYS A 204 16.01 6.33 39.53
N ALA A 205 15.13 5.85 40.42
CA ALA A 205 14.02 6.64 40.91
C ALA A 205 14.51 7.83 41.76
N ILE A 206 15.53 7.62 42.59
CA ILE A 206 16.11 8.69 43.42
C ILE A 206 16.72 9.79 42.55
N TYR A 207 17.56 9.43 41.58
CA TYR A 207 18.33 10.39 40.78
C TYR A 207 17.53 11.00 39.63
N ASN A 208 16.59 10.27 39.01
CA ASN A 208 15.69 10.85 38.01
C ASN A 208 14.75 11.91 38.60
N ASP A 209 14.23 11.66 39.81
CA ASP A 209 13.33 12.59 40.50
C ASP A 209 13.97 13.94 40.82
N LEU A 210 15.30 14.02 40.89
CA LEU A 210 16.01 15.28 41.10
C LEU A 210 15.87 16.22 39.88
N ASP A 211 15.72 15.63 38.70
CA ASP A 211 15.64 16.32 37.42
C ASP A 211 14.19 16.34 36.85
N ALA A 212 13.23 15.69 37.52
CA ALA A 212 11.83 15.62 37.08
C ALA A 212 11.10 16.96 37.27
N GLU A 213 10.56 17.51 36.17
CA GLU A 213 9.78 18.76 36.19
C GLU A 213 8.31 18.54 36.57
N SER A 214 7.78 17.33 36.35
CA SER A 214 6.39 16.97 36.63
C SER A 214 6.25 15.59 37.28
N PRO A 215 5.11 15.30 37.96
CA PRO A 215 4.84 13.98 38.51
C PRO A 215 4.79 12.86 37.45
N ASP A 216 4.39 13.18 36.22
CA ASP A 216 4.37 12.22 35.11
C ASP A 216 5.79 11.90 34.60
N ASP A 217 6.77 12.75 34.95
CA ASP A 217 8.18 12.55 34.60
C ASP A 217 8.95 11.66 35.58
N LEU A 218 8.35 11.30 36.72
CA LEU A 218 8.98 10.43 37.71
C LEU A 218 9.30 9.07 37.08
N PHE A 219 10.47 8.53 37.42
CA PHE A 219 10.96 7.25 36.89
C PHE A 219 9.93 6.12 37.07
N GLU A 220 9.25 6.06 38.21
CA GLU A 220 8.25 5.03 38.51
C GLU A 220 7.02 5.09 37.61
N ASN A 221 6.70 6.27 37.08
CA ASN A 221 5.56 6.49 36.19
C ASN A 221 5.94 6.28 34.72
N LYS A 222 7.21 6.53 34.36
CA LYS A 222 7.72 6.32 33.01
C LYS A 222 8.20 4.89 32.75
N CYS A 223 8.83 4.26 33.74
CA CYS A 223 9.44 2.96 33.61
C CYS A 223 8.53 1.86 34.17
N GLU A 224 7.77 1.19 33.30
CA GLU A 224 6.80 0.15 33.69
C GLU A 224 7.42 -0.99 34.49
N SER A 225 8.65 -1.40 34.15
CA SER A 225 9.38 -2.43 34.89
C SER A 225 9.86 -1.97 36.26
N LYS A 226 9.90 -0.65 36.51
CA LYS A 226 10.51 -0.02 37.70
C LYS A 226 11.94 -0.49 37.94
N LYS A 227 12.63 -0.93 36.89
CA LYS A 227 14.03 -1.33 36.93
C LYS A 227 14.82 -0.53 35.94
N CYS A 228 16.09 -0.35 36.21
CA CYS A 228 16.98 0.31 35.27
C CYS A 228 18.25 -0.48 35.03
N VAL A 229 18.74 -0.34 33.81
CA VAL A 229 19.97 -0.94 33.30
C VAL A 229 21.01 0.16 33.13
N THR A 230 22.21 -0.04 33.65
CA THR A 230 23.35 0.84 33.44
C THR A 230 23.87 0.68 32.02
N THR A 231 24.11 1.80 31.36
CA THR A 231 24.66 1.85 30.01
C THR A 231 26.19 1.95 30.07
N ALA A 232 26.85 1.87 28.91
CA ALA A 232 28.28 2.09 28.83
C ALA A 232 28.66 3.58 28.91
N LEU A 233 27.68 4.49 28.86
CA LEU A 233 27.92 5.94 28.81
C LEU A 233 28.28 6.47 30.20
N ARG A 234 29.31 7.31 30.21
CA ARG A 234 29.82 7.97 31.41
C ARG A 234 29.85 9.47 31.21
N GLU A 235 29.47 10.17 32.25
CA GLU A 235 29.56 11.62 32.31
C GLU A 235 30.37 12.01 33.55
N GLU A 236 31.36 12.87 33.37
CA GLU A 236 32.14 13.43 34.48
C GLU A 236 31.51 14.74 34.93
N ARG A 237 30.92 14.78 36.12
CA ARG A 237 30.36 16.00 36.70
C ARG A 237 31.37 16.63 37.65
N THR A 238 31.83 17.83 37.32
CA THR A 238 32.78 18.57 38.16
C THR A 238 32.03 19.53 39.07
N SER A 239 32.06 19.29 40.39
CA SER A 239 31.49 20.19 41.39
C SER A 239 32.59 20.75 42.29
N ASN A 240 32.89 22.05 42.15
CA ASN A 240 33.73 22.92 42.99
C ASN A 240 35.12 22.43 43.48
N THR A 241 35.55 21.20 43.20
CA THR A 241 36.92 20.62 43.40
C THR A 241 36.94 19.10 43.19
N THR A 242 35.80 18.41 43.16
CA THR A 242 35.73 16.95 42.97
C THR A 242 35.03 16.61 41.65
N THR A 243 35.70 15.82 40.82
CA THR A 243 35.11 15.18 39.64
C THR A 243 34.47 13.87 40.09
N ILE A 244 33.15 13.76 39.95
CA ILE A 244 32.40 12.53 40.22
C ILE A 244 32.09 11.88 38.87
N SER A 245 32.46 10.61 38.71
CA SER A 245 32.05 9.83 37.54
C SER A 245 30.62 9.37 37.73
N MET A 246 29.76 9.74 36.78
CA MET A 246 28.37 9.33 36.72
C MET A 246 28.21 8.30 35.59
N ILE A 247 27.42 7.27 35.84
CA ILE A 247 27.02 6.27 34.87
C ILE A 247 25.57 6.52 34.51
N GLU A 248 25.26 6.53 33.22
CA GLU A 248 23.88 6.60 32.76
C GLU A 248 23.19 5.26 33.02
N ALA A 249 22.00 5.33 33.61
CA ALA A 249 21.12 4.20 33.79
C ALA A 249 19.77 4.53 33.17
N CYS A 250 19.26 3.61 32.37
CA CYS A 250 18.03 3.80 31.61
C CYS A 250 17.01 2.74 32.00
N CYS A 251 15.73 3.02 31.77
CA CYS A 251 14.66 2.08 32.07
C CYS A 251 14.97 0.74 31.40
N ALA A 252 14.98 -0.33 32.21
CA ALA A 252 15.15 -1.70 31.77
C ALA A 252 13.89 -2.06 30.99
N TRP A 253 13.93 -1.82 29.68
CA TRP A 253 12.74 -1.89 28.86
C TRP A 253 12.22 -3.31 28.82
N ASP A 254 10.93 -3.50 29.05
CA ASP A 254 10.26 -4.80 29.05
C ASP A 254 10.09 -5.43 27.65
N LEU A 255 11.12 -5.35 26.82
CA LEU A 255 11.15 -5.86 25.46
C LEU A 255 11.20 -7.39 25.45
N PHE A 256 10.47 -7.95 24.50
CA PHE A 256 10.53 -9.37 24.23
C PHE A 256 11.88 -9.70 23.59
N HIS A 257 12.49 -10.80 24.01
CA HIS A 257 13.67 -11.31 23.36
C HIS A 257 13.28 -12.49 22.47
N ARG A 258 13.74 -12.48 21.21
CA ARG A 258 13.43 -13.58 20.29
C ARG A 258 14.14 -14.84 20.74
N MET A 259 13.39 -15.88 21.09
CA MET A 259 13.94 -17.21 21.35
C MET A 259 14.39 -17.84 20.03
N GLY A 260 15.65 -17.62 19.65
CA GLY A 260 16.27 -18.17 18.45
C GLY A 260 16.71 -19.63 18.61
N GLU A 261 16.70 -20.37 17.51
CA GLU A 261 17.29 -21.71 17.40
C GLU A 261 18.83 -21.59 17.45
N ASP A 262 19.47 -22.46 18.25
CA ASP A 262 20.91 -22.49 18.39
C ASP A 262 21.49 -23.58 17.47
N LYS A 263 21.94 -23.16 16.28
CA LYS A 263 22.51 -24.07 15.27
C LYS A 263 23.73 -24.85 15.75
N GLN A 264 24.39 -24.42 16.83
CA GLN A 264 25.55 -25.12 17.39
C GLN A 264 25.13 -26.33 18.22
N VAL A 265 23.85 -26.42 18.56
CA VAL A 265 23.30 -27.40 19.48
C VAL A 265 22.40 -28.36 18.70
N ASN A 266 22.73 -29.65 18.75
CA ASN A 266 21.97 -30.70 18.07
C ASN A 266 21.11 -31.48 19.08
N TYR A 267 20.25 -30.77 19.82
CA TYR A 267 19.32 -31.37 20.78
C TYR A 267 17.90 -31.34 20.21
N GLU A 268 17.16 -32.44 20.39
CA GLU A 268 15.75 -32.48 20.01
C GLU A 268 14.89 -31.94 21.17
N VAL A 269 14.48 -30.68 21.07
CA VAL A 269 13.54 -30.06 22.01
C VAL A 269 12.10 -30.38 21.60
N GLN A 270 11.41 -31.13 22.45
CA GLN A 270 10.02 -31.58 22.25
C GLN A 270 9.02 -30.77 23.07
N ILE A 271 9.43 -30.20 24.21
CA ILE A 271 8.56 -29.36 25.05
C ILE A 271 8.54 -27.93 24.55
N SER A 272 7.42 -27.24 24.79
CA SER A 272 7.28 -25.82 24.46
C SER A 272 7.92 -24.93 25.52
N SER A 273 8.26 -23.71 25.11
CA SER A 273 8.72 -22.64 26.00
C SER A 273 7.95 -21.34 25.79
N SER A 274 7.89 -20.51 26.82
CA SER A 274 7.30 -19.18 26.80
C SER A 274 8.28 -18.19 27.42
N PHE A 275 8.48 -17.04 26.77
CA PHE A 275 9.29 -15.96 27.30
C PHE A 275 8.39 -14.95 28.02
N VAL A 276 8.72 -14.63 29.26
CA VAL A 276 8.03 -13.64 30.09
C VAL A 276 8.99 -12.49 30.33
N ASN A 277 8.47 -11.28 30.22
CA ASN A 277 9.23 -10.06 30.38
C ASN A 277 9.58 -9.84 31.87
N ILE A 278 10.38 -8.82 32.20
CA ILE A 278 10.83 -8.55 33.58
C ILE A 278 9.64 -8.32 34.50
N ALA A 279 8.72 -7.42 34.12
CA ALA A 279 7.65 -6.98 35.02
C ALA A 279 6.70 -8.13 35.35
N GLU A 280 6.32 -8.92 34.36
CA GLU A 280 5.49 -10.10 34.59
C GLU A 280 6.27 -11.24 35.25
N GLY A 281 7.57 -11.37 34.95
CA GLY A 281 8.46 -12.34 35.58
C GLY A 281 8.59 -12.11 37.09
N GLU A 282 8.63 -10.85 37.54
CA GLU A 282 8.62 -10.53 38.97
C GLU A 282 7.30 -10.84 39.64
N LYS A 283 6.17 -10.45 39.04
CA LYS A 283 4.85 -10.82 39.57
C LYS A 283 4.73 -12.33 39.76
N LEU A 284 5.32 -13.10 38.85
CA LEU A 284 5.38 -14.56 38.91
C LEU A 284 6.27 -15.06 40.06
N LEU A 285 7.45 -14.47 40.25
CA LEU A 285 8.38 -14.80 41.34
C LEU A 285 7.83 -14.40 42.71
N GLU A 286 7.23 -13.22 42.84
CA GLU A 286 6.57 -12.76 44.05
C GLU A 286 5.45 -13.73 44.47
N ALA A 287 4.61 -14.14 43.51
CA ALA A 287 3.60 -15.14 43.76
C ALA A 287 4.21 -16.44 44.32
N LEU A 288 5.33 -16.92 43.77
CA LEU A 288 6.04 -18.13 44.21
C LEU A 288 6.65 -18.02 45.60
N ILE A 289 7.18 -16.86 45.94
CA ILE A 289 7.71 -16.60 47.27
C ILE A 289 6.57 -16.63 48.30
N GLU A 290 5.41 -16.05 47.96
CA GLU A 290 4.23 -16.08 48.81
C GLU A 290 3.63 -17.48 48.95
N ASN A 291 3.64 -18.27 47.86
CA ASN A 291 3.01 -19.59 47.81
C ASN A 291 3.93 -20.62 47.13
N GLN A 292 4.54 -21.50 47.92
CA GLN A 292 5.40 -22.58 47.40
C GLN A 292 4.67 -23.61 46.51
N PHE A 293 3.33 -23.62 46.50
CA PHE A 293 2.50 -24.57 45.74
C PHE A 293 1.61 -23.86 44.71
N LEU A 294 2.22 -23.12 43.78
CA LEU A 294 1.48 -22.57 42.66
C LEU A 294 1.30 -23.58 41.55
N GLU A 295 0.09 -23.61 41.02
CA GLU A 295 -0.23 -24.32 39.82
C GLU A 295 -0.56 -23.33 38.70
N GLY A 296 -0.11 -23.63 37.49
CA GLY A 296 -0.26 -22.80 36.32
C GLY A 296 -0.92 -23.58 35.20
N ILE A 297 -1.78 -22.91 34.47
CA ILE A 297 -2.34 -23.39 33.22
C ILE A 297 -1.78 -22.52 32.11
N ILE A 298 -1.16 -23.14 31.11
CA ILE A 298 -0.64 -22.43 29.96
C ILE A 298 -1.50 -22.77 28.76
N TYR A 299 -1.97 -21.75 28.07
CA TYR A 299 -2.76 -21.91 26.85
C TYR A 299 -2.40 -20.84 25.83
N LEU A 300 -2.65 -21.14 24.55
CA LEU A 300 -2.46 -20.17 23.48
C LEU A 300 -3.51 -19.07 23.61
N ARG A 301 -3.08 -17.82 23.52
CA ARG A 301 -3.99 -16.68 23.51
C ARG A 301 -4.86 -16.78 22.26
N TRP A 302 -6.18 -16.78 22.45
CA TRP A 302 -7.10 -16.84 21.33
C TRP A 302 -6.97 -15.57 20.50
N TYR A 303 -6.73 -15.72 19.21
CA TYR A 303 -6.90 -14.67 18.22
C TYR A 303 -7.85 -15.15 17.12
N PRO A 304 -8.64 -14.24 16.52
CA PRO A 304 -9.49 -14.59 15.40
C PRO A 304 -8.63 -15.02 14.21
N VAL A 305 -8.87 -16.24 13.69
CA VAL A 305 -8.21 -16.73 12.47
C VAL A 305 -8.54 -15.84 11.27
N VAL A 306 -9.74 -15.25 11.27
CA VAL A 306 -10.18 -14.30 10.26
C VAL A 306 -10.61 -13.02 10.96
N ASN A 307 -9.85 -11.95 10.72
CA ASN A 307 -10.18 -10.62 11.23
C ASN A 307 -11.35 -10.00 10.46
N LEU A 308 -12.34 -9.48 11.19
CA LEU A 308 -13.50 -8.79 10.60
C LEU A 308 -13.07 -7.54 9.81
N SER A 309 -12.04 -6.86 10.30
CA SER A 309 -11.40 -5.72 9.62
C SER A 309 -10.93 -6.09 8.21
N LYS A 310 -10.20 -7.21 8.03
CA LYS A 310 -9.77 -7.67 6.70
C LYS A 310 -10.95 -7.90 5.76
N ILE A 311 -12.03 -8.51 6.24
CA ILE A 311 -13.28 -8.70 5.46
C ILE A 311 -13.86 -7.34 5.04
N LEU A 312 -13.94 -6.38 5.96
CA LEU A 312 -14.48 -5.04 5.69
C LEU A 312 -13.63 -4.28 4.66
N VAL A 313 -12.29 -4.34 4.76
CA VAL A 313 -11.39 -3.71 3.78
C VAL A 313 -11.61 -4.30 2.39
N ILE A 314 -11.80 -5.63 2.29
CA ILE A 314 -12.12 -6.31 1.03
C ILE A 314 -13.43 -5.78 0.44
N PHE A 315 -14.48 -5.63 1.25
CA PHE A 315 -15.74 -5.05 0.79
C PHE A 315 -15.58 -3.62 0.27
N ILE A 316 -14.79 -2.78 0.94
CA ILE A 316 -14.49 -1.42 0.48
C ILE A 316 -13.75 -1.45 -0.86
N ALA A 317 -12.74 -2.31 -1.01
CA ALA A 317 -11.96 -2.43 -2.23
C ALA A 317 -12.82 -2.93 -3.42
N VAL A 318 -13.62 -3.98 -3.21
CA VAL A 318 -14.55 -4.50 -4.24
C VAL A 318 -15.62 -3.45 -4.57
N GLY A 319 -16.16 -2.76 -3.56
CA GLY A 319 -17.10 -1.67 -3.73
C GLY A 319 -16.53 -0.54 -4.59
N THR A 320 -15.26 -0.19 -4.37
CA THR A 320 -14.54 0.85 -5.15
C THR A 320 -14.43 0.47 -6.62
N ILE A 321 -14.13 -0.80 -6.95
CA ILE A 321 -14.08 -1.27 -8.35
C ILE A 321 -15.47 -1.28 -8.99
N CYS A 322 -16.49 -1.72 -8.25
CA CYS A 322 -17.88 -1.68 -8.70
C CYS A 322 -18.32 -0.25 -9.05
N MET A 323 -18.05 0.70 -8.14
CA MET A 323 -18.34 2.11 -8.34
C MET A 323 -17.56 2.67 -9.52
N THR A 324 -16.25 2.41 -9.60
CA THR A 324 -15.41 2.85 -10.72
C THR A 324 -15.97 2.38 -12.07
N SER A 325 -16.37 1.11 -12.16
CA SER A 325 -16.97 0.52 -13.35
C SER A 325 -18.31 1.16 -13.71
N TRP A 326 -19.12 1.47 -12.69
CA TRP A 326 -20.40 2.14 -12.87
C TRP A 326 -20.21 3.57 -13.38
N PHE A 327 -19.37 4.37 -12.72
CA PHE A 327 -19.10 5.76 -13.10
C PHE A 327 -18.43 5.86 -14.47
N SER A 328 -17.43 5.02 -14.76
CA SER A 328 -16.72 5.02 -16.05
C SER A 328 -17.66 4.74 -17.23
N SER A 329 -18.73 3.95 -17.02
CA SER A 329 -19.73 3.63 -18.05
C SER A 329 -21.01 4.50 -18.01
N LYS A 330 -21.13 5.45 -17.06
CA LYS A 330 -22.34 6.24 -16.83
C LYS A 330 -22.80 7.01 -18.06
N ILE A 331 -21.88 7.68 -18.76
CA ILE A 331 -22.18 8.46 -19.97
C ILE A 331 -22.80 7.56 -21.05
N PHE A 332 -22.18 6.42 -21.33
CA PHE A 332 -22.67 5.48 -22.34
C PHE A 332 -24.05 4.91 -21.98
N ARG A 333 -24.32 4.67 -20.69
CA ARG A 333 -25.64 4.22 -20.25
C ARG A 333 -26.72 5.30 -20.42
N SER A 334 -26.37 6.56 -20.13
CA SER A 334 -27.27 7.70 -20.34
C SER A 334 -27.62 7.87 -21.82
N VAL A 335 -26.61 7.88 -22.69
CA VAL A 335 -26.79 8.00 -24.14
C VAL A 335 -27.60 6.84 -24.69
N ARG A 336 -27.31 5.62 -24.24
CA ARG A 336 -28.12 4.45 -24.58
C ARG A 336 -29.58 4.63 -24.19
N HIS A 337 -29.85 5.06 -22.96
CA HIS A 337 -31.22 5.27 -22.50
C HIS A 337 -31.93 6.30 -23.38
N GLN A 338 -31.26 7.41 -23.70
CA GLN A 338 -31.81 8.43 -24.61
C GLN A 338 -32.08 7.87 -26.02
N LEU A 339 -31.20 7.04 -26.57
CA LEU A 339 -31.41 6.37 -27.86
C LEU A 339 -32.58 5.38 -27.84
N GLU A 340 -32.77 4.67 -26.72
CA GLU A 340 -33.87 3.71 -26.52
C GLU A 340 -35.21 4.42 -26.27
N THR A 341 -35.22 5.63 -25.69
CA THR A 341 -36.45 6.36 -25.36
C THR A 341 -36.87 7.42 -26.36
N ALA A 342 -35.94 7.97 -27.15
CA ALA A 342 -36.26 9.03 -28.10
C ALA A 342 -37.11 8.48 -29.27
N PRO A 343 -38.25 9.10 -29.60
CA PRO A 343 -39.02 8.73 -30.79
C PRO A 343 -38.17 8.92 -32.06
N LEU A 344 -38.47 8.16 -33.12
CA LEU A 344 -37.97 8.51 -34.45
C LEU A 344 -38.78 9.69 -34.95
N GLU A 345 -38.11 10.82 -35.18
CA GLU A 345 -38.60 11.84 -36.11
C GLU A 345 -38.45 11.23 -37.50
N LEU A 346 -39.54 10.66 -38.01
CA LEU A 346 -39.61 10.40 -39.44
C LEU A 346 -39.56 11.77 -40.10
N PRO A 347 -38.81 11.94 -41.21
CA PRO A 347 -39.02 13.11 -42.04
C PRO A 347 -40.53 13.16 -42.28
N GLU A 348 -41.17 14.27 -41.86
CA GLU A 348 -42.53 14.53 -42.32
C GLU A 348 -42.44 14.33 -43.83
N GLU A 349 -43.28 13.43 -44.37
CA GLU A 349 -43.49 13.35 -45.80
C GLU A 349 -43.85 14.78 -46.20
N GLU A 350 -42.85 15.52 -46.67
CA GLU A 350 -43.00 16.82 -47.28
C GLU A 350 -44.02 16.53 -48.37
N GLU A 351 -45.26 16.97 -48.14
CA GLU A 351 -46.43 16.65 -48.95
C GLU A 351 -45.98 16.73 -50.40
N ALA A 352 -45.89 15.57 -51.05
CA ALA A 352 -45.48 15.52 -52.43
C ALA A 352 -46.43 16.46 -53.19
N LEU A 353 -45.90 17.58 -53.66
CA LEU A 353 -46.59 18.50 -54.55
C LEU A 353 -47.35 17.67 -55.60
N PRO A 354 -48.62 17.98 -55.87
CA PRO A 354 -49.48 17.14 -56.69
C PRO A 354 -48.80 16.81 -58.02
N VAL A 355 -48.78 15.51 -58.34
CA VAL A 355 -48.08 14.85 -59.47
C VAL A 355 -48.58 15.30 -60.87
N ASP A 356 -49.41 16.34 -60.95
CA ASP A 356 -50.00 16.80 -62.20
C ASP A 356 -49.09 17.74 -63.02
N GLU A 357 -47.98 18.24 -62.47
CA GLU A 357 -47.11 19.19 -63.21
C GLU A 357 -45.80 18.59 -63.75
N VAL A 358 -45.41 17.38 -63.30
CA VAL A 358 -44.16 16.72 -63.77
C VAL A 358 -44.38 15.86 -65.02
N ARG A 359 -45.63 15.54 -65.37
CA ARG A 359 -45.95 14.77 -66.59
C ARG A 359 -45.86 15.59 -67.88
N ALA A 360 -45.71 16.92 -67.79
CA ALA A 360 -45.55 17.79 -68.96
C ALA A 360 -44.08 18.02 -69.37
N ALA A 361 -43.11 17.72 -68.50
CA ALA A 361 -41.69 18.01 -68.75
C ALA A 361 -40.91 16.83 -69.37
N ASN A 362 -41.34 15.59 -69.15
CA ASN A 362 -40.60 14.39 -69.59
C ASN A 362 -41.09 13.78 -70.92
N ALA A 363 -41.97 14.47 -71.66
CA ALA A 363 -42.48 14.00 -72.95
C ALA A 363 -41.62 14.46 -74.16
N ARG A 364 -40.31 14.73 -74.00
CA ARG A 364 -39.49 15.30 -75.08
C ARG A 364 -38.15 14.65 -75.42
N ASP A 365 -37.75 13.54 -74.79
CA ASP A 365 -36.40 12.98 -75.03
C ASP A 365 -36.33 11.46 -75.31
N ASP A 366 -37.41 10.83 -75.77
CA ASP A 366 -37.36 9.43 -76.23
C ASP A 366 -37.41 9.34 -77.76
N ASP A 367 -36.24 9.48 -78.39
CA ASP A 367 -35.94 8.98 -79.74
C ASP A 367 -34.46 8.54 -79.80
N ARG A 368 -34.14 7.32 -79.32
CA ARG A 368 -33.10 6.45 -79.94
C ARG A 368 -32.96 5.06 -79.31
N GLU A 369 -33.02 4.07 -80.22
CA GLU A 369 -32.37 2.73 -80.21
C GLU A 369 -32.78 1.74 -79.10
N SER A 370 -33.65 0.76 -79.35
CA SER A 370 -33.58 -0.44 -80.22
C SER A 370 -32.72 -1.60 -79.70
N ASN A 371 -33.38 -2.77 -79.61
CA ASN A 371 -32.86 -4.15 -79.61
C ASN A 371 -32.08 -4.58 -78.34
N ASP A 372 -32.29 -5.77 -77.74
CA ASP A 372 -32.71 -7.06 -78.28
C ASP A 372 -33.37 -7.95 -77.20
N ASN A 373 -34.35 -8.73 -77.66
CA ASN A 373 -34.67 -10.14 -77.40
C ASN A 373 -34.73 -10.69 -75.95
N ASN A 374 -35.92 -11.12 -75.49
CA ASN A 374 -36.54 -12.45 -75.69
C ASN A 374 -35.87 -13.57 -74.84
N VAL A 375 -36.60 -14.15 -73.89
CA VAL A 375 -36.98 -15.58 -73.84
C VAL A 375 -37.78 -15.84 -72.55
N ASP A 376 -38.92 -16.51 -72.76
CA ASP A 376 -39.92 -17.02 -71.82
C ASP A 376 -39.39 -17.97 -70.72
N GLY A 377 -40.20 -18.18 -69.66
CA GLY A 377 -40.11 -19.44 -68.92
C GLY A 377 -40.67 -19.51 -67.49
N ASN A 378 -41.99 -19.47 -67.36
CA ASN A 378 -42.86 -20.21 -66.43
C ASN A 378 -42.30 -20.93 -65.16
N VAL A 379 -42.98 -20.63 -64.04
CA VAL A 379 -43.63 -21.54 -63.05
C VAL A 379 -42.83 -22.68 -62.39
N GLY A 380 -42.79 -22.65 -61.04
CA GLY A 380 -42.57 -23.83 -60.21
C GLY A 380 -42.47 -23.51 -58.71
N ASP A 381 -43.56 -23.76 -57.97
CA ASP A 381 -43.63 -23.87 -56.51
C ASP A 381 -42.75 -25.01 -55.97
N GLY A 382 -42.26 -24.88 -54.73
CA GLY A 382 -42.06 -26.04 -53.85
C GLY A 382 -40.77 -26.14 -53.01
N ILE A 383 -40.91 -25.82 -51.70
CA ILE A 383 -40.57 -26.66 -50.52
C ILE A 383 -39.09 -27.06 -50.22
N ASP A 384 -38.67 -26.68 -49.00
CA ASP A 384 -37.75 -27.25 -48.00
C ASP A 384 -36.36 -27.86 -48.35
N GLY A 385 -35.40 -27.58 -47.47
CA GLY A 385 -34.47 -28.61 -46.96
C GLY A 385 -32.96 -28.32 -47.04
N ASP A 386 -32.43 -27.88 -45.90
CA ASP A 386 -31.18 -28.34 -45.25
C ASP A 386 -29.86 -28.59 -46.02
N GLU A 387 -28.86 -27.82 -45.59
CA GLU A 387 -27.63 -28.27 -44.90
C GLU A 387 -26.53 -29.09 -45.64
N ILE A 388 -25.30 -28.64 -45.34
CA ILE A 388 -23.98 -29.33 -45.34
C ILE A 388 -23.12 -29.32 -46.62
N VAL A 389 -22.27 -28.29 -46.64
CA VAL A 389 -20.82 -28.20 -46.94
C VAL A 389 -20.08 -29.49 -47.31
N ASN A 390 -19.44 -29.47 -48.49
CA ASN A 390 -18.23 -30.21 -48.85
C ASN A 390 -17.28 -29.21 -49.55
N GLU A 391 -16.08 -28.96 -49.03
CA GLU A 391 -14.80 -29.67 -49.29
C GLU A 391 -13.95 -28.97 -50.35
N SER A 392 -12.62 -28.98 -50.10
CA SER A 392 -11.51 -28.67 -51.03
C SER A 392 -11.38 -27.21 -51.50
N GLY A 393 -10.20 -26.57 -51.59
CA GLY A 393 -8.83 -27.05 -51.61
C GLY A 393 -8.17 -26.58 -52.91
N HIS A 394 -7.19 -25.67 -52.85
CA HIS A 394 -6.12 -25.42 -53.84
C HIS A 394 -5.24 -24.26 -53.31
N GLN A 395 -3.91 -24.40 -53.17
CA GLN A 395 -2.87 -24.27 -54.22
C GLN A 395 -2.91 -22.86 -54.84
N ASP A 396 -1.86 -22.04 -54.95
CA ASP A 396 -0.44 -22.26 -55.29
C ASP A 396 0.24 -20.85 -55.20
N VAL A 397 1.50 -20.68 -54.74
CA VAL A 397 2.76 -20.57 -55.54
C VAL A 397 3.32 -19.12 -55.64
N ASP A 398 4.63 -19.01 -55.35
CA ASP A 398 5.66 -18.00 -55.69
C ASP A 398 5.49 -16.52 -55.23
N ARG A 399 6.53 -15.69 -54.98
CA ARG A 399 7.80 -15.56 -55.70
C ARG A 399 8.81 -14.58 -54.99
N LEU A 400 10.10 -14.95 -55.01
CA LEU A 400 11.39 -14.21 -55.17
C LEU A 400 11.73 -12.93 -54.35
N GLU A 401 12.88 -12.92 -53.62
CA GLU A 401 14.18 -12.23 -53.90
C GLU A 401 14.28 -10.83 -53.23
N MET A 402 15.39 -10.23 -52.79
CA MET A 402 16.84 -10.44 -52.89
C MET A 402 17.55 -9.55 -51.82
N ASN A 403 18.72 -10.00 -51.34
CA ASN A 403 19.97 -9.31 -50.98
C ASN A 403 20.03 -7.81 -50.61
N SER A 404 20.79 -7.46 -49.57
CA SER A 404 22.18 -6.95 -49.72
C SER A 404 22.74 -6.33 -48.42
N ALA A 405 24.05 -6.50 -48.23
CA ALA A 405 24.90 -6.03 -47.14
C ALA A 405 25.52 -4.65 -47.41
N HIS A 406 25.93 -3.93 -46.34
CA HIS A 406 27.10 -3.03 -46.19
C HIS A 406 27.16 -2.62 -44.69
N ASN A 407 28.20 -2.85 -43.87
CA ASN A 407 29.64 -2.52 -43.89
C ASN A 407 29.97 -1.14 -43.25
N GLU A 408 31.09 -1.10 -42.52
CA GLU A 408 31.79 0.04 -41.85
C GLU A 408 31.27 0.51 -40.46
N SER A 409 32.08 0.90 -39.47
CA SER A 409 33.53 0.80 -39.17
C SER A 409 33.81 1.45 -37.79
N ASN A 410 34.75 0.87 -37.03
CA ASN A 410 35.76 1.48 -36.12
C ASN A 410 35.47 2.75 -35.30
N HIS A 411 35.71 2.72 -33.98
CA HIS A 411 37.01 3.10 -33.35
C HIS A 411 36.96 3.09 -31.80
N ASP A 412 38.01 2.48 -31.21
CA ASP A 412 38.78 2.79 -29.98
C ASP A 412 38.04 3.09 -28.64
N ARG A 413 38.49 2.62 -27.46
CA ARG A 413 39.87 2.70 -26.95
C ARG A 413 40.07 1.79 -25.72
N ILE A 414 41.31 1.33 -25.58
CA ILE A 414 41.89 0.40 -24.60
C ILE A 414 42.29 1.10 -23.28
N GLN A 415 42.15 0.31 -22.20
CA GLN A 415 42.89 0.16 -20.92
C GLN A 415 43.87 1.26 -20.42
N ASP A 416 43.87 1.54 -19.10
CA ASP A 416 44.84 1.00 -18.11
C ASP A 416 44.82 1.74 -16.75
N GLU A 417 44.89 0.91 -15.69
CA GLU A 417 45.62 0.98 -14.41
C GLU A 417 45.77 2.26 -13.53
N ALA A 418 45.84 1.99 -12.21
CA ALA A 418 45.99 2.86 -11.01
C ALA A 418 47.42 3.48 -10.87
N PRO A 419 47.96 4.00 -9.71
CA PRO A 419 47.47 4.20 -8.33
C PRO A 419 47.98 5.48 -7.54
N VAL A 420 47.48 5.67 -6.28
CA VAL A 420 48.19 6.08 -5.00
C VAL A 420 48.82 7.49 -4.75
N ARG A 421 48.65 7.95 -3.47
CA ARG A 421 49.43 8.87 -2.56
C ARG A 421 49.11 10.39 -2.50
N GLU A 422 48.77 10.92 -1.30
CA GLU A 422 49.59 11.70 -0.31
C GLU A 422 50.13 13.03 -0.91
N GLU A 423 50.18 14.22 -0.30
CA GLU A 423 50.14 14.70 1.09
C GLU A 423 50.00 16.25 1.04
N ASN A 424 49.47 16.83 2.12
CA ASN A 424 49.86 18.07 2.82
C ASN A 424 50.35 19.38 2.14
N ASP A 425 49.84 20.46 2.76
CA ASP A 425 50.59 21.62 3.31
C ASP A 425 50.60 23.01 2.62
N ILE A 426 50.16 23.97 3.45
CA ILE A 426 50.75 25.28 3.79
C ILE A 426 50.74 26.42 2.74
N GLY A 427 50.28 27.59 3.21
CA GLY A 427 51.13 28.79 3.06
C GLY A 427 50.53 30.04 2.42
N ARG A 428 49.71 30.75 3.22
CA ARG A 428 49.67 32.22 3.39
C ARG A 428 50.83 33.02 2.76
N PHE A 429 50.54 34.06 1.98
CA PHE A 429 51.40 35.24 1.80
C PHE A 429 50.60 36.47 1.33
N ASP A 430 50.54 37.49 2.18
CA ASP A 430 50.18 38.88 1.86
C ASP A 430 51.47 39.65 1.53
N ILE A 431 51.44 40.56 0.55
CA ILE A 431 52.42 41.64 0.40
C ILE A 431 51.70 42.90 -0.11
N ASP A 432 51.70 43.93 0.76
CA ASP A 432 51.54 45.35 0.46
C ASP A 432 52.81 45.91 -0.20
N MET A 433 52.70 46.96 -1.02
CA MET A 433 53.79 47.94 -1.17
C MET A 433 53.33 49.30 -1.71
N GLU A 434 53.83 50.33 -1.01
CA GLU A 434 53.65 51.78 -1.11
C GLU A 434 54.47 52.46 -2.25
N ASP A 435 53.97 53.64 -2.64
CA ASP A 435 54.63 54.92 -2.96
C ASP A 435 56.13 54.99 -3.35
N ASN A 436 56.44 55.68 -4.47
CA ASN A 436 56.97 57.07 -4.46
C ASN A 436 57.41 57.63 -5.84
N ASP A 437 56.97 58.87 -6.08
CA ASP A 437 57.65 60.07 -6.62
C ASP A 437 58.58 60.10 -7.86
N ASN A 438 58.15 60.97 -8.80
CA ASN A 438 58.83 62.07 -9.52
C ASN A 438 60.15 61.85 -10.29
N ASP A 439 60.09 62.05 -11.62
CA ASP A 439 61.13 62.81 -12.34
C ASP A 439 60.64 63.38 -13.71
N ARG A 440 60.80 64.70 -13.85
CA ARG A 440 61.23 65.52 -15.01
C ARG A 440 60.51 65.50 -16.37
N ASP A 441 59.84 66.62 -16.61
CA ASP A 441 59.89 67.59 -17.72
C ASP A 441 60.65 67.31 -19.05
N HIS A 442 60.05 67.90 -20.10
CA HIS A 442 60.54 68.24 -21.46
C HIS A 442 60.41 67.19 -22.58
N ASP A 443 59.29 67.26 -23.32
CA ASP A 443 59.24 67.60 -24.76
C ASP A 443 57.79 67.42 -25.26
N HIS A 444 57.11 68.53 -25.56
CA HIS A 444 56.78 68.99 -26.91
C HIS A 444 55.63 68.22 -27.59
N ASP A 445 54.47 68.89 -27.57
CA ASP A 445 53.41 68.98 -28.60
C ASP A 445 53.40 67.88 -29.68
N ASP A 446 52.36 67.02 -29.65
CA ASP A 446 51.60 66.51 -30.83
C ASP A 446 50.90 65.14 -30.67
N GLN A 447 50.67 64.60 -29.45
CA GLN A 447 49.97 63.30 -29.31
C GLN A 447 48.64 63.30 -28.51
N ASN A 448 48.06 64.46 -28.23
CA ASN A 448 46.88 64.58 -27.35
C ASN A 448 45.51 64.40 -28.04
N GLN A 449 45.41 63.65 -29.14
CA GLN A 449 44.12 63.27 -29.75
C GLN A 449 43.80 61.76 -29.72
N ASN A 450 44.73 60.88 -29.34
CA ASN A 450 44.48 59.42 -29.34
C ASN A 450 44.27 58.78 -27.95
N GLN A 451 44.45 59.50 -26.84
CA GLN A 451 44.26 58.92 -25.50
C GLN A 451 42.82 59.02 -24.95
N ASN A 452 41.99 59.94 -25.45
CA ASN A 452 40.59 60.04 -25.02
C ASN A 452 39.66 58.94 -25.58
N GLN A 453 40.12 58.13 -26.55
CA GLN A 453 39.35 56.97 -27.02
C GLN A 453 39.59 55.68 -26.19
N ASN A 454 40.79 55.48 -25.64
CA ASN A 454 41.09 54.26 -24.89
C ASN A 454 40.53 54.25 -23.46
N ASP A 455 40.37 55.42 -22.86
CA ASP A 455 39.91 55.55 -21.48
C ASP A 455 38.39 55.35 -21.33
N GLY A 456 37.64 55.63 -22.42
CA GLY A 456 36.24 55.25 -22.57
C GLY A 456 36.06 53.74 -22.75
N ALA A 457 36.95 53.09 -23.53
CA ALA A 457 36.88 51.65 -23.78
C ALA A 457 37.17 50.82 -22.51
N VAL A 458 38.16 51.22 -21.71
CA VAL A 458 38.50 50.53 -20.45
C VAL A 458 37.38 50.74 -19.41
N ARG A 459 36.85 51.96 -19.23
CA ARG A 459 35.70 52.19 -18.34
C ARG A 459 34.43 51.47 -18.80
N PHE A 460 34.21 51.33 -20.11
CA PHE A 460 33.09 50.58 -20.65
C PHE A 460 33.25 49.07 -20.42
N LEU A 461 34.46 48.52 -20.58
CA LEU A 461 34.78 47.11 -20.28
C LEU A 461 34.67 46.79 -18.79
N TRP A 462 35.09 47.68 -17.89
CA TRP A 462 34.92 47.52 -16.44
C TRP A 462 33.45 47.61 -16.02
N ARG A 463 32.65 48.49 -16.65
CA ARG A 463 31.20 48.58 -16.38
C ARG A 463 30.47 47.33 -16.89
N ARG A 464 30.84 46.81 -18.06
CA ARG A 464 30.26 45.57 -18.62
C ARG A 464 30.68 44.32 -17.83
N ARG A 465 31.92 44.26 -17.31
CA ARG A 465 32.37 43.21 -16.39
C ARG A 465 31.65 43.26 -15.04
N ARG A 466 31.46 44.44 -14.43
CA ARG A 466 30.66 44.56 -13.19
C ARG A 466 29.20 44.17 -13.38
N HIS A 467 28.59 44.50 -14.51
CA HIS A 467 27.23 44.04 -14.82
C HIS A 467 27.17 42.54 -15.09
N ALA A 468 28.12 41.96 -15.82
CA ALA A 468 28.18 40.51 -16.06
C ALA A 468 28.41 39.72 -14.76
N ILE A 469 29.30 40.19 -13.89
CA ILE A 469 29.58 39.59 -12.58
C ILE A 469 28.35 39.74 -11.66
N SER A 470 27.71 40.92 -11.64
CA SER A 470 26.49 41.14 -10.84
C SER A 470 25.32 40.27 -11.30
N ILE A 471 25.13 40.08 -12.61
CA ILE A 471 24.09 39.20 -13.16
C ILE A 471 24.40 37.74 -12.84
N SER A 472 25.67 37.32 -12.94
CA SER A 472 26.10 35.95 -12.64
C SER A 472 25.96 35.64 -11.15
N LEU A 473 26.31 36.59 -10.27
CA LEU A 473 26.15 36.47 -8.82
C LEU A 473 24.66 36.40 -8.42
N ARG A 474 23.80 37.23 -9.02
CA ARG A 474 22.34 37.17 -8.79
C ARG A 474 21.73 35.83 -9.25
N ARG A 475 22.20 35.28 -10.36
CA ARG A 475 21.77 33.96 -10.85
C ARG A 475 22.24 32.84 -9.93
N LEU A 476 23.47 32.91 -9.42
CA LEU A 476 24.01 31.92 -8.49
C LEU A 476 23.28 31.95 -7.14
N VAL A 477 23.00 33.15 -6.60
CA VAL A 477 22.19 33.30 -5.37
C VAL A 477 20.76 32.80 -5.59
N PHE A 478 20.13 33.09 -6.73
CA PHE A 478 18.81 32.55 -7.06
C PHE A 478 18.81 31.02 -7.17
N CYS A 479 19.83 30.43 -7.81
CA CYS A 479 19.98 28.98 -7.87
C CYS A 479 20.17 28.36 -6.48
N MET A 480 20.97 28.97 -5.60
CA MET A 480 21.15 28.48 -4.22
C MET A 480 19.86 28.59 -3.40
N ILE A 481 19.08 29.66 -3.57
CA ILE A 481 17.77 29.81 -2.92
C ILE A 481 16.76 28.79 -3.47
N MET A 482 16.72 28.57 -4.79
CA MET A 482 15.85 27.56 -5.39
C MET A 482 16.25 26.14 -5.00
N PHE A 483 17.56 25.86 -4.91
CA PHE A 483 18.05 24.55 -4.48
C PHE A 483 17.83 24.33 -2.98
N GLY A 484 18.00 25.36 -2.15
CA GLY A 484 17.63 25.35 -0.73
C GLY A 484 16.13 25.18 -0.52
N LEU A 485 15.29 25.85 -1.32
CA LEU A 485 13.84 25.63 -1.33
C LEU A 485 13.47 24.23 -1.78
N VAL A 486 14.10 23.69 -2.84
CA VAL A 486 13.88 22.32 -3.29
C VAL A 486 14.35 21.32 -2.24
N PHE A 487 15.45 21.57 -1.53
CA PHE A 487 15.96 20.70 -0.46
C PHE A 487 15.07 20.72 0.78
N VAL A 488 14.62 21.91 1.22
CA VAL A 488 13.63 22.05 2.29
C VAL A 488 12.28 21.46 1.89
N LEU A 489 11.88 21.62 0.61
CA LEU A 489 10.72 20.94 0.05
C LEU A 489 10.94 19.43 0.07
N LEU A 490 12.12 18.89 -0.28
CA LEU A 490 12.45 17.46 -0.27
C LEU A 490 12.34 16.85 1.13
N GLU A 491 12.83 17.53 2.17
CA GLU A 491 12.67 17.09 3.56
C GLU A 491 11.21 17.11 4.01
N ARG A 492 10.42 18.08 3.53
CA ARG A 492 8.99 18.23 3.86
C ARG A 492 8.05 17.67 2.79
N LEU A 493 8.58 16.96 1.79
CA LEU A 493 7.80 16.57 0.61
C LEU A 493 6.71 15.60 1.03
N ALA A 494 6.99 14.72 1.99
CA ALA A 494 6.01 13.79 2.52
C ALA A 494 4.81 14.54 3.14
N GLU A 495 5.04 15.56 3.96
CA GLU A 495 3.98 16.34 4.61
C GLU A 495 3.18 17.16 3.59
N ILE A 496 3.86 17.80 2.63
CA ILE A 496 3.21 18.56 1.56
C ILE A 496 2.38 17.64 0.68
N MET A 497 2.92 16.48 0.29
CA MET A 497 2.22 15.48 -0.51
C MET A 497 0.98 14.98 0.22
N VAL A 498 1.06 14.78 1.54
CA VAL A 498 -0.08 14.42 2.39
C VAL A 498 -1.15 15.51 2.41
N ILE A 499 -0.78 16.78 2.56
CA ILE A 499 -1.73 17.90 2.52
C ILE A 499 -2.38 18.02 1.14
N CYS A 500 -1.59 17.98 0.07
CA CYS A 500 -2.08 17.98 -1.31
C CYS A 500 -3.00 16.79 -1.57
N TYR A 501 -2.65 15.61 -1.05
CA TYR A 501 -3.46 14.41 -1.12
C TYR A 501 -4.81 14.60 -0.41
N GLY A 502 -4.80 15.11 0.82
CA GLY A 502 -6.03 15.42 1.56
C GLY A 502 -6.93 16.40 0.81
N LEU A 503 -6.38 17.53 0.35
CA LEU A 503 -7.13 18.56 -0.37
C LEU A 503 -7.69 18.07 -1.71
N LEU A 504 -6.87 17.38 -2.52
CA LEU A 504 -7.33 16.77 -3.76
C LEU A 504 -8.40 15.71 -3.47
N GLY A 505 -8.18 14.89 -2.45
CA GLY A 505 -9.10 13.87 -1.98
C GLY A 505 -10.45 14.43 -1.57
N ALA A 506 -10.46 15.54 -0.84
CA ALA A 506 -11.65 16.26 -0.42
C ALA A 506 -12.46 16.77 -1.61
N MET A 507 -11.79 17.38 -2.60
CA MET A 507 -12.45 17.84 -3.82
C MET A 507 -13.08 16.68 -4.59
N LEU A 508 -12.38 15.55 -4.71
CA LEU A 508 -12.90 14.38 -5.40
C LEU A 508 -14.02 13.69 -4.62
N MET A 509 -13.94 13.63 -3.29
CA MET A 509 -14.97 13.12 -2.40
C MET A 509 -16.25 13.96 -2.49
N SER A 510 -16.12 15.28 -2.64
CA SER A 510 -17.25 16.18 -2.82
C SER A 510 -18.07 15.82 -4.06
N TYR A 511 -17.41 15.46 -5.17
CA TYR A 511 -18.07 15.12 -6.43
C TYR A 511 -18.61 13.68 -6.45
N THR A 512 -17.85 12.73 -5.88
CA THR A 512 -18.14 11.30 -6.02
C THR A 512 -19.08 10.75 -4.95
N ILE A 513 -19.00 11.26 -3.71
CA ILE A 513 -19.76 10.75 -2.56
C ILE A 513 -20.75 11.78 -2.06
N VAL A 514 -20.27 12.98 -1.69
CA VAL A 514 -21.09 13.96 -0.95
C VAL A 514 -22.18 14.57 -1.82
N TYR A 515 -21.85 15.05 -3.02
CA TYR A 515 -22.81 15.63 -3.97
C TYR A 515 -23.97 14.67 -4.32
N PRO A 516 -23.74 13.43 -4.81
CA PRO A 516 -24.84 12.54 -5.14
C PRO A 516 -25.67 12.15 -3.92
N THR A 517 -25.06 12.04 -2.74
CA THR A 517 -25.76 11.74 -1.48
C THR A 517 -26.65 12.91 -1.07
N LEU A 518 -26.11 14.14 -1.03
CA LEU A 518 -26.87 15.35 -0.74
C LEU A 518 -28.02 15.53 -1.73
N ARG A 519 -27.75 15.38 -3.03
CA ARG A 519 -28.77 15.46 -4.07
C ARG A 519 -29.89 14.44 -3.86
N PHE A 520 -29.55 13.19 -3.54
CA PHE A 520 -30.54 12.16 -3.24
C PHE A 520 -31.45 12.54 -2.06
N PHE A 521 -30.88 13.10 -0.98
CA PHE A 521 -31.66 13.55 0.17
C PHE A 521 -32.50 14.80 -0.14
N VAL A 522 -31.94 15.78 -0.86
CA VAL A 522 -32.66 16.99 -1.28
C VAL A 522 -33.85 16.66 -2.17
N ASP A 523 -33.68 15.70 -3.11
CA ASP A 523 -34.77 15.26 -3.99
C ASP A 523 -35.89 14.53 -3.22
N ARG A 524 -35.57 13.86 -2.12
CA ARG A 524 -36.52 13.10 -1.28
C ARG A 524 -37.25 13.95 -0.23
N ILE A 525 -36.67 15.06 0.20
CA ILE A 525 -37.18 15.87 1.33
C ILE A 525 -37.70 17.22 0.77
N PRO A 526 -39.03 17.39 0.63
CA PRO A 526 -39.63 18.59 0.02
C PRO A 526 -39.12 19.95 0.53
N PRO A 527 -38.94 20.19 1.86
CA PRO A 527 -38.48 21.49 2.33
C PRO A 527 -37.05 21.84 1.88
N LEU A 528 -36.23 20.84 1.52
CA LEU A 528 -34.86 21.04 1.07
C LEU A 528 -34.76 21.37 -0.43
N GLN A 529 -35.84 21.22 -1.20
CA GLN A 529 -35.84 21.49 -2.65
C GLN A 529 -35.49 22.96 -2.98
N GLY A 530 -35.69 23.88 -2.03
CA GLY A 530 -35.26 25.28 -2.15
C GLY A 530 -33.75 25.46 -2.38
N LEU A 531 -32.93 24.48 -1.98
CA LEU A 531 -31.47 24.46 -2.20
C LEU A 531 -31.08 24.23 -3.67
N ARG A 532 -32.02 23.91 -4.56
CA ARG A 532 -31.77 23.76 -6.00
C ARG A 532 -31.68 25.10 -6.74
N LYS A 533 -31.96 26.23 -6.09
CA LYS A 533 -31.84 27.54 -6.74
C LYS A 533 -30.37 27.80 -7.12
N SER A 534 -30.11 28.07 -8.39
CA SER A 534 -28.76 28.49 -8.83
C SER A 534 -28.38 29.80 -8.14
N ILE A 535 -27.17 29.87 -7.59
CA ILE A 535 -26.67 31.03 -6.84
C ILE A 535 -26.25 32.17 -7.78
N CYS A 536 -25.92 31.88 -9.04
CA CYS A 536 -25.35 32.85 -9.96
C CYS A 536 -25.85 32.67 -11.40
N GLY A 537 -26.43 33.74 -11.95
CA GLY A 537 -26.54 33.98 -13.39
C GLY A 537 -25.47 34.98 -13.85
N THR A 538 -24.21 34.75 -13.48
CA THR A 538 -23.12 35.63 -13.91
C THR A 538 -22.80 35.43 -15.40
N PRO A 539 -22.31 36.48 -16.10
CA PRO A 539 -21.98 36.41 -17.53
C PRO A 539 -20.85 35.43 -17.90
N LEU A 540 -20.19 34.81 -16.92
CA LEU A 540 -19.18 33.77 -17.11
C LEU A 540 -19.77 32.36 -17.34
N GLY A 541 -21.10 32.20 -17.35
CA GLY A 541 -21.76 30.95 -17.74
C GLY A 541 -21.67 29.80 -16.74
N CYS A 542 -21.17 30.04 -15.53
CA CYS A 542 -21.08 29.00 -14.49
C CYS A 542 -22.36 28.95 -13.64
N SER A 543 -23.21 27.93 -13.87
CA SER A 543 -24.33 27.61 -12.98
C SER A 543 -23.84 26.80 -11.76
N PHE A 544 -23.51 27.49 -10.67
CA PHE A 544 -23.21 26.86 -9.38
C PHE A 544 -24.49 26.72 -8.54
N ASP A 545 -24.84 25.49 -8.17
CA ASP A 545 -25.98 25.21 -7.28
C ASP A 545 -25.54 25.32 -5.80
N TYR A 546 -26.45 25.65 -4.87
CA TYR A 546 -26.12 25.62 -3.42
C TYR A 546 -25.63 24.24 -2.97
N ILE A 547 -26.09 23.17 -3.62
CA ILE A 547 -25.66 21.80 -3.32
C ILE A 547 -24.16 21.62 -3.59
N ASP A 548 -23.62 22.24 -4.65
CA ASP A 548 -22.19 22.17 -4.97
C ASP A 548 -21.36 22.86 -3.88
N LEU A 549 -21.78 24.07 -3.48
CA LEU A 549 -21.11 24.84 -2.44
C LEU A 549 -21.11 24.09 -1.10
N VAL A 550 -22.25 23.53 -0.69
CA VAL A 550 -22.39 22.76 0.55
C VAL A 550 -21.54 21.48 0.48
N SER A 551 -21.51 20.79 -0.66
CA SER A 551 -20.72 19.56 -0.84
C SER A 551 -19.21 19.82 -0.72
N ILE A 552 -18.71 20.88 -1.39
CA ILE A 552 -17.31 21.28 -1.34
C ILE A 552 -16.94 21.69 0.09
N SER A 553 -17.77 22.54 0.72
CA SER A 553 -17.53 23.03 2.08
C SER A 553 -17.48 21.88 3.09
N PHE A 554 -18.44 20.95 3.02
CA PHE A 554 -18.47 19.77 3.89
C PHE A 554 -17.21 18.90 3.71
N SER A 555 -16.78 18.70 2.47
CA SER A 555 -15.61 17.87 2.18
C SER A 555 -14.31 18.51 2.65
N LEU A 556 -14.16 19.83 2.50
CA LEU A 556 -13.02 20.60 3.00
C LEU A 556 -12.95 20.62 4.53
N ILE A 557 -14.09 20.78 5.21
CA ILE A 557 -14.16 20.69 6.68
C ILE A 557 -13.74 19.29 7.13
N THR A 558 -14.28 18.25 6.48
CA THR A 558 -13.92 16.85 6.78
C THR A 558 -12.42 16.60 6.59
N CYS A 559 -11.81 17.17 5.53
CA CYS A 559 -10.37 17.12 5.31
C CYS A 559 -9.56 17.88 6.37
N GLY A 560 -10.04 19.04 6.81
CA GLY A 560 -9.40 19.80 7.89
C GLY A 560 -9.36 19.02 9.20
N VAL A 561 -10.47 18.37 9.56
CA VAL A 561 -10.53 17.47 10.73
C VAL A 561 -9.63 16.25 10.53
N TRP A 562 -9.59 15.66 9.33
CA TRP A 562 -8.70 14.54 9.02
C TRP A 562 -7.22 14.92 9.12
N LEU A 563 -6.81 16.07 8.58
CA LEU A 563 -5.45 16.61 8.72
C LEU A 563 -5.12 16.93 10.19
N PHE A 564 -6.07 17.48 10.93
CA PHE A 564 -5.90 17.71 12.37
C PHE A 564 -5.59 16.41 13.11
N PHE A 565 -6.37 15.35 12.89
CA PHE A 565 -6.07 14.05 13.49
C PHE A 565 -4.73 13.49 13.02
N LEU A 566 -4.40 13.60 11.74
CA LEU A 566 -3.14 13.12 11.19
C LEU A 566 -1.91 13.76 11.84
N PHE A 567 -1.95 15.08 12.06
CA PHE A 567 -0.87 15.81 12.71
C PHE A 567 -0.95 15.76 14.25
N ALA A 568 -2.12 15.48 14.82
CA ALA A 568 -2.30 15.11 16.22
C ALA A 568 -1.85 13.66 16.44
N LYS A 569 -0.53 13.47 16.32
CA LYS A 569 0.25 12.23 16.38
C LYS A 569 -0.29 11.14 17.32
N HIS A 570 -0.76 11.52 18.51
CA HIS A 570 -1.23 10.61 19.57
C HIS A 570 -2.62 9.98 19.36
N LEU A 571 -3.50 10.55 18.51
CA LEU A 571 -4.92 10.14 18.44
C LEU A 571 -5.35 9.61 17.07
N SER A 572 -4.50 9.72 16.05
CA SER A 572 -4.90 9.50 14.65
C SER A 572 -5.39 8.08 14.36
N GLN A 573 -4.64 7.06 14.78
CA GLN A 573 -4.79 5.71 14.22
C GLN A 573 -6.00 4.96 14.78
N TRP A 574 -6.33 5.19 16.05
CA TRP A 574 -7.43 4.52 16.72
C TRP A 574 -8.77 5.21 16.49
N HIS A 575 -8.77 6.48 16.09
CA HIS A 575 -10.02 7.22 15.95
C HIS A 575 -10.79 6.80 14.68
N PRO A 576 -12.04 6.30 14.81
CA PRO A 576 -12.83 5.80 13.68
C PRO A 576 -12.95 6.76 12.50
N PHE A 577 -13.11 8.04 12.80
CA PHE A 577 -13.22 9.09 11.80
C PHE A 577 -12.02 9.12 10.84
N PHE A 578 -10.79 8.96 11.35
CA PHE A 578 -9.57 9.13 10.56
C PHE A 578 -9.48 8.09 9.45
N TRP A 579 -9.58 6.80 9.79
CA TRP A 579 -9.49 5.72 8.80
C TRP A 579 -10.73 5.64 7.89
N ILE A 580 -11.92 6.00 8.37
CA ILE A 580 -13.13 6.08 7.52
C ILE A 580 -12.95 7.14 6.43
N VAL A 581 -12.54 8.36 6.81
CA VAL A 581 -12.35 9.47 5.87
C VAL A 581 -11.20 9.16 4.91
N GLN A 582 -10.11 8.57 5.40
CA GLN A 582 -9.00 8.16 4.53
C GLN A 582 -9.45 7.14 3.48
N ASN A 583 -10.16 6.08 3.88
CA ASN A 583 -10.69 5.09 2.93
C ASN A 583 -11.67 5.73 1.92
N ALA A 584 -12.50 6.69 2.36
CA ALA A 584 -13.40 7.43 1.47
C ALA A 584 -12.65 8.30 0.46
N ILE A 585 -11.60 9.01 0.89
CA ILE A 585 -10.70 9.77 0.01
C ILE A 585 -10.05 8.83 -1.01
N ASN A 586 -9.49 7.70 -0.57
CA ASN A 586 -8.79 6.74 -1.41
C ASN A 586 -9.72 6.13 -2.47
N ALA A 587 -10.94 5.78 -2.08
CA ALA A 587 -11.97 5.31 -3.00
C ALA A 587 -12.37 6.40 -4.02
N SER A 588 -12.58 7.63 -3.55
CA SER A 588 -12.95 8.79 -4.39
C SER A 588 -11.88 9.12 -5.43
N MET A 589 -10.61 9.06 -5.02
CA MET A 589 -9.47 9.22 -5.90
C MET A 589 -9.43 8.13 -6.98
N CYS A 590 -9.54 6.86 -6.59
CA CYS A 590 -9.58 5.75 -7.54
C CYS A 590 -10.71 5.93 -8.56
N ILE A 591 -11.93 6.17 -8.10
CA ILE A 591 -13.11 6.33 -8.96
C ILE A 591 -12.89 7.46 -9.96
N THR A 592 -12.45 8.63 -9.49
CA THR A 592 -12.30 9.81 -10.36
C THR A 592 -11.14 9.64 -11.34
N LEU A 593 -9.99 9.15 -10.88
CA LEU A 593 -8.82 8.91 -11.70
C LEU A 593 -9.18 8.04 -12.92
N PHE A 594 -9.96 6.97 -12.74
CA PHE A 594 -10.37 6.10 -13.85
C PHE A 594 -11.58 6.58 -14.65
N CYS A 595 -12.33 7.56 -14.14
CA CYS A 595 -13.28 8.29 -14.96
C CYS A 595 -12.57 9.22 -15.95
N ILE A 596 -11.45 9.83 -15.51
CA ILE A 596 -10.61 10.72 -16.32
C ILE A 596 -9.74 9.91 -17.29
N LEU A 597 -9.11 8.82 -16.81
CA LEU A 597 -8.26 7.95 -17.62
C LEU A 597 -9.10 7.12 -18.61
N ARG A 598 -9.47 7.77 -19.72
CA ARG A 598 -10.14 7.12 -20.85
C ARG A 598 -9.15 6.33 -21.69
N LEU A 599 -8.77 5.16 -21.19
CA LEU A 599 -7.92 4.22 -21.94
C LEU A 599 -8.51 3.89 -23.31
N ALA A 600 -7.67 4.01 -24.34
CA ALA A 600 -8.01 3.67 -25.72
C ALA A 600 -7.84 2.17 -26.04
N SER A 601 -7.01 1.46 -25.28
CA SER A 601 -6.63 0.06 -25.56
C SER A 601 -6.37 -0.73 -24.28
N ILE A 602 -6.58 -2.05 -24.35
CA ILE A 602 -6.25 -3.01 -23.28
C ILE A 602 -4.73 -3.16 -23.05
N LYS A 603 -3.89 -2.72 -24.00
CA LYS A 603 -2.42 -2.78 -23.89
C LYS A 603 -1.91 -2.08 -22.63
N ILE A 604 -2.53 -0.95 -22.27
CA ILE A 604 -2.11 -0.14 -21.13
C ILE A 604 -2.33 -0.90 -19.81
N PRO A 605 -3.55 -1.42 -19.50
CA PRO A 605 -3.72 -2.31 -18.36
C PRO A 605 -2.78 -3.52 -18.36
N MET A 606 -2.62 -4.20 -19.51
CA MET A 606 -1.73 -5.36 -19.62
C MET A 606 -0.28 -5.02 -19.20
N PHE A 607 0.22 -3.87 -19.64
CA PHE A 607 1.56 -3.41 -19.31
C PHE A 607 1.74 -3.19 -17.80
N PHE A 608 0.80 -2.47 -17.17
CA PHE A 608 0.85 -2.24 -15.72
C PHE A 608 0.69 -3.53 -14.90
N TYR A 609 -0.15 -4.46 -15.33
CA TYR A 609 -0.25 -5.79 -14.72
C TYR A 609 1.05 -6.57 -14.85
N SER A 610 1.76 -6.45 -15.99
CA SER A 610 3.03 -7.13 -16.22
C SER A 610 4.14 -6.56 -15.33
N ILE A 611 4.21 -5.23 -15.17
CA ILE A 611 5.14 -4.60 -14.22
C ILE A 611 4.82 -5.03 -12.79
N GLY A 612 3.54 -4.99 -12.40
CA GLY A 612 3.09 -5.44 -11.08
C GLY A 612 3.47 -6.90 -10.81
N PHE A 613 3.31 -7.77 -11.81
CA PHE A 613 3.72 -9.17 -11.73
C PHE A 613 5.22 -9.31 -11.47
N VAL A 614 6.05 -8.67 -12.31
CA VAL A 614 7.51 -8.77 -12.22
C VAL A 614 8.02 -8.21 -10.90
N TYR A 615 7.49 -7.08 -10.45
CA TYR A 615 7.83 -6.49 -9.17
C TYR A 615 7.50 -7.42 -8.00
N ASN A 616 6.28 -7.98 -7.95
CA ASN A 616 5.89 -8.89 -6.87
C ASN A 616 6.67 -10.21 -6.90
N LEU A 617 6.99 -10.71 -8.10
CA LEU A 617 7.83 -11.90 -8.25
C LEU A 617 9.27 -11.61 -7.77
N ALA A 618 9.82 -10.45 -8.12
CA ALA A 618 11.16 -10.05 -7.67
C ALA A 618 11.21 -9.89 -6.15
N MET A 619 10.20 -9.27 -5.53
CA MET A 619 10.09 -9.15 -4.07
C MET A 619 9.94 -10.53 -3.41
N LEU A 620 9.11 -11.41 -3.94
CA LEU A 620 8.96 -12.78 -3.44
C LEU A 620 10.29 -13.55 -3.50
N ILE A 621 11.02 -13.43 -4.62
CA ILE A 621 12.34 -14.04 -4.77
C ILE A 621 13.34 -13.41 -3.80
N TYR A 622 13.30 -12.09 -3.63
CA TYR A 622 14.15 -11.38 -2.69
C TYR A 622 13.92 -11.85 -1.26
N ASP A 623 12.67 -11.91 -0.79
CA ASP A 623 12.31 -12.38 0.55
C ASP A 623 12.70 -13.84 0.75
N TYR A 624 12.49 -14.68 -0.27
CA TYR A 624 12.93 -16.07 -0.24
C TYR A 624 14.46 -16.17 -0.13
N LEU A 625 15.22 -15.44 -0.94
CA LEU A 625 16.68 -15.44 -0.91
C LEU A 625 17.23 -14.85 0.40
N ALA A 626 16.60 -13.79 0.91
CA ALA A 626 16.97 -13.16 2.18
C ALA A 626 16.80 -14.13 3.35
N LYS A 627 15.72 -14.93 3.35
CA LYS A 627 15.46 -15.96 4.37
C LYS A 627 16.53 -17.06 4.40
N TYR A 628 17.19 -17.35 3.27
CA TYR A 628 18.28 -18.33 3.20
C TYR A 628 19.67 -17.73 3.45
N SER A 629 19.81 -16.41 3.54
CA SER A 629 21.09 -15.75 3.82
C SER A 629 21.37 -15.78 5.33
N PRO A 630 22.39 -16.51 5.82
CA PRO A 630 22.73 -16.58 7.25
C PRO A 630 23.04 -15.21 7.86
N SER A 631 23.58 -14.30 7.04
CA SER A 631 23.97 -12.94 7.42
C SER A 631 22.78 -11.99 7.64
N TYR A 632 21.58 -12.35 7.16
CA TYR A 632 20.38 -11.52 7.35
C TYR A 632 19.84 -11.60 8.78
N TYR A 633 20.02 -12.75 9.44
CA TYR A 633 19.58 -12.95 10.83
C TYR A 633 20.59 -12.46 11.87
N ASP A 634 21.86 -12.34 11.51
CA ASP A 634 22.95 -12.04 12.45
C ASP A 634 23.52 -10.61 12.29
N GLY A 635 23.17 -9.91 11.19
CA GLY A 635 23.90 -8.70 10.77
C GLY A 635 23.08 -7.49 10.36
N GLN A 636 21.74 -7.50 10.44
CA GLN A 636 20.98 -6.26 10.27
C GLN A 636 20.84 -5.56 11.62
N ASP A 637 21.73 -4.58 11.83
CA ASP A 637 21.64 -3.52 12.83
C ASP A 637 20.19 -3.13 13.14
N ARG A 638 19.83 -3.19 14.44
CA ARG A 638 19.16 -2.12 15.22
C ARG A 638 17.88 -1.47 14.67
N THR A 639 17.28 -1.94 13.58
CA THR A 639 15.93 -1.53 13.16
C THR A 639 14.95 -2.52 13.77
N GLN A 640 14.41 -2.11 14.91
CA GLN A 640 13.44 -2.84 15.73
C GLN A 640 12.45 -3.69 14.94
N ASP A 641 12.26 -4.91 15.45
CA ASP A 641 11.41 -5.94 14.87
C ASP A 641 10.00 -5.40 14.56
N TYR A 642 9.49 -5.70 13.36
CA TYR A 642 8.07 -5.53 13.01
C TYR A 642 7.12 -6.11 14.08
N LEU A 643 7.58 -7.17 14.76
CA LEU A 643 6.91 -7.81 15.89
C LEU A 643 6.76 -6.89 17.12
N TYR A 644 7.71 -5.97 17.33
CA TYR A 644 7.65 -4.95 18.38
C TYR A 644 6.46 -4.02 18.19
N CYS A 645 6.34 -3.45 16.99
CA CYS A 645 5.25 -2.56 16.67
C CYS A 645 3.88 -3.27 16.61
N GLU A 646 3.87 -4.57 16.32
CA GLU A 646 2.65 -5.39 16.43
C GLU A 646 2.25 -5.63 17.88
N LYS A 647 3.20 -5.74 18.82
CA LYS A 647 2.90 -6.02 20.24
C LYS A 647 2.65 -4.75 21.06
N TYR A 648 3.33 -3.65 20.74
CA TYR A 648 3.21 -2.36 21.42
C TYR A 648 2.76 -1.28 20.43
N PRO A 649 1.53 -1.39 19.88
CA PRO A 649 1.04 -0.43 18.90
C PRO A 649 0.86 0.98 19.46
N ASP A 650 0.75 1.11 20.79
CA ASP A 650 0.60 2.37 21.51
C ASP A 650 1.93 3.05 21.83
N ASP A 651 3.06 2.34 21.65
CA ASP A 651 4.38 2.89 21.94
C ASP A 651 4.87 3.77 20.78
N TYR A 652 4.26 4.95 20.74
CA TYR A 652 4.39 5.95 19.69
C TYR A 652 5.75 6.66 19.71
N TYR A 653 6.50 6.60 20.82
CA TYR A 653 7.76 7.31 20.95
C TYR A 653 8.85 6.74 20.06
N HIS A 654 8.73 5.47 19.66
CA HIS A 654 9.64 4.94 18.67
C HIS A 654 9.27 5.39 17.26
N SER A 655 10.14 6.25 16.71
CA SER A 655 10.11 6.73 15.32
C SER A 655 9.97 5.61 14.27
N SER A 656 10.29 4.38 14.65
CA SER A 656 10.22 3.15 13.85
C SER A 656 8.81 2.54 13.79
N CYS A 657 8.03 2.57 14.89
CA CYS A 657 6.67 1.99 14.94
C CYS A 657 5.58 2.95 14.49
N GLY A 658 5.85 4.25 14.60
CA GLY A 658 5.01 5.32 14.07
C GLY A 658 5.15 5.49 12.56
N HIS A 659 5.24 4.42 11.76
CA HIS A 659 5.25 4.53 10.30
C HIS A 659 4.02 5.31 9.84
N SER A 660 4.27 6.59 9.57
CA SER A 660 3.39 7.57 8.94
C SER A 660 2.49 6.82 7.98
N ALA A 661 1.21 6.70 8.34
CA ALA A 661 0.25 5.98 7.53
C ALA A 661 0.33 6.61 6.13
N MET A 662 1.01 5.94 5.20
CA MET A 662 1.10 6.46 3.84
C MET A 662 -0.35 6.61 3.40
N PRO A 663 -0.77 7.81 2.95
CA PRO A 663 -2.18 8.08 2.70
C PRO A 663 -2.79 7.15 1.64
N ILE A 664 -1.94 6.42 0.92
CA ILE A 664 -2.18 5.59 -0.26
C ILE A 664 -2.46 4.12 0.12
N ILE A 665 -3.19 3.88 1.23
CA ILE A 665 -3.51 2.52 1.69
C ILE A 665 -4.95 2.49 2.20
N PHE A 666 -5.72 1.47 1.80
CA PHE A 666 -7.00 1.18 2.44
C PHE A 666 -6.72 0.38 3.71
N TYR A 667 -7.15 0.86 4.88
CA TYR A 667 -6.92 0.11 6.11
C TYR A 667 -8.06 0.26 7.11
N ILE A 668 -8.23 -0.76 7.95
CA ILE A 668 -9.13 -0.76 9.11
C ILE A 668 -8.34 -1.33 10.29
N PRO A 669 -8.38 -0.71 11.48
CA PRO A 669 -7.74 -1.26 12.68
C PRO A 669 -8.33 -2.64 12.99
N ARG A 670 -7.51 -3.58 13.49
CA ARG A 670 -8.00 -4.92 13.77
C ARG A 670 -9.08 -4.88 14.86
N ILE A 671 -10.28 -5.35 14.52
CA ILE A 671 -11.42 -5.35 15.43
C ILE A 671 -11.37 -6.65 16.23
N ASN A 672 -11.35 -6.53 17.57
CA ASN A 672 -11.34 -7.68 18.49
C ASN A 672 -10.07 -8.55 18.38
N ASP A 673 -8.94 -7.96 18.02
CA ASP A 673 -7.60 -8.57 18.10
C ASP A 673 -6.80 -7.85 19.19
N TYR A 674 -6.31 -8.58 20.17
CA TYR A 674 -5.57 -8.01 21.30
C TYR A 674 -4.19 -7.49 20.90
N ARG A 675 -3.65 -7.97 19.77
CA ARG A 675 -2.39 -7.47 19.21
C ARG A 675 -2.58 -6.06 18.65
N GLY A 676 -3.83 -5.60 18.50
CA GLY A 676 -4.09 -4.36 17.81
C GLY A 676 -3.60 -4.43 16.37
N GLY A 677 -2.95 -3.36 15.90
CA GLY A 677 -2.51 -3.26 14.51
C GLY A 677 -3.65 -3.00 13.53
N ARG A 678 -3.35 -3.18 12.24
CA ARG A 678 -4.24 -2.80 11.13
C ARG A 678 -4.21 -3.81 10.01
N ASP A 679 -5.37 -4.09 9.43
CA ASP A 679 -5.47 -4.80 8.17
C ASP A 679 -5.48 -3.79 7.04
N ALA A 680 -4.62 -4.00 6.04
CA ALA A 680 -4.37 -3.03 5.00
C ALA A 680 -4.33 -3.68 3.61
N ILE A 681 -4.88 -2.99 2.62
CA ILE A 681 -4.78 -3.31 1.19
C ILE A 681 -4.12 -2.12 0.49
N GLY A 682 -3.01 -2.37 -0.19
CA GLY A 682 -2.26 -1.33 -0.89
C GLY A 682 -3.06 -0.73 -2.05
N LEU A 683 -2.94 0.58 -2.31
CA LEU A 683 -3.68 1.23 -3.40
C LEU A 683 -3.47 0.55 -4.75
N PHE A 684 -2.25 0.11 -5.06
CA PHE A 684 -1.94 -0.55 -6.33
C PHE A 684 -2.72 -1.85 -6.54
N GLN A 685 -3.05 -2.58 -5.47
CA GLN A 685 -3.88 -3.79 -5.53
C GLN A 685 -5.31 -3.47 -5.95
N VAL A 686 -5.81 -2.27 -5.64
CA VAL A 686 -7.14 -1.77 -6.05
C VAL A 686 -7.09 -1.07 -7.41
N LEU A 687 -6.01 -0.33 -7.67
CA LEU A 687 -5.81 0.52 -8.84
C LEU A 687 -5.77 -0.30 -10.14
N LEU A 688 -5.00 -1.41 -10.17
CA LEU A 688 -4.88 -2.26 -11.35
C LEU A 688 -6.23 -2.88 -11.77
N PRO A 689 -7.01 -3.52 -10.88
CA PRO A 689 -8.38 -3.96 -11.19
C PRO A 689 -9.29 -2.84 -11.64
N CYS A 690 -9.25 -1.67 -10.99
CA CYS A 690 -10.07 -0.52 -11.38
C CYS A 690 -9.78 -0.06 -12.82
N LEU A 691 -8.50 -0.01 -13.21
CA LEU A 691 -8.06 0.34 -14.57
C LEU A 691 -8.66 -0.61 -15.63
N LEU A 692 -8.54 -1.91 -15.39
CA LEU A 692 -9.04 -2.95 -16.30
C LEU A 692 -10.57 -2.98 -16.32
N SER A 693 -11.20 -2.87 -15.15
CA SER A 693 -12.65 -2.90 -14.97
C SER A 693 -13.32 -1.67 -15.60
N GLY A 694 -12.78 -0.47 -15.38
CA GLY A 694 -13.27 0.75 -16.01
C GLY A 694 -13.22 0.71 -17.54
N PHE A 695 -12.13 0.21 -18.11
CA PHE A 695 -12.04 -0.02 -19.57
C PHE A 695 -13.06 -1.04 -20.05
N MET A 696 -13.21 -2.18 -19.37
CA MET A 696 -14.16 -3.22 -19.78
C MET A 696 -15.62 -2.82 -19.60
N ALA A 697 -15.95 -2.02 -18.58
CA ALA A 697 -17.28 -1.46 -18.39
C ALA A 697 -17.68 -0.53 -19.55
N ARG A 698 -16.76 0.32 -20.01
CA ARG A 698 -16.95 1.17 -21.19
C ARG A 698 -17.06 0.35 -22.47
N TYR A 699 -16.23 -0.67 -22.63
CA TYR A 699 -16.32 -1.59 -23.76
C TYR A 699 -17.67 -2.30 -23.82
N ASP A 700 -18.14 -2.85 -22.70
CA ASP A 700 -19.45 -3.50 -22.62
C ASP A 700 -20.60 -2.52 -22.91
N ALA A 701 -20.53 -1.30 -22.38
CA ALA A 701 -21.53 -0.26 -22.63
C ALA A 701 -21.54 0.23 -24.10
N SER A 702 -20.38 0.36 -24.74
CA SER A 702 -20.29 0.77 -26.15
C SER A 702 -20.93 -0.24 -27.10
N LYS A 703 -20.84 -1.55 -26.80
CA LYS A 703 -21.58 -2.59 -27.56
C LYS A 703 -23.09 -2.41 -27.49
N HIS A 704 -23.59 -1.94 -26.36
CA HIS A 704 -25.01 -1.69 -26.21
C HIS A 704 -25.48 -0.47 -27.01
N ILE A 705 -24.67 0.59 -27.08
CA ILE A 705 -24.95 1.73 -27.96
C ILE A 705 -24.93 1.31 -29.42
N ALA A 706 -23.90 0.58 -29.86
CA ALA A 706 -23.82 0.11 -31.25
C ALA A 706 -25.04 -0.72 -31.65
N ARG A 707 -25.53 -1.58 -30.74
CA ARG A 707 -26.79 -2.32 -30.94
C ARG A 707 -28.00 -1.39 -31.00
N ALA A 708 -28.09 -0.41 -30.11
CA ALA A 708 -29.20 0.55 -30.10
C ALA A 708 -29.28 1.38 -31.37
N VAL A 709 -28.14 1.85 -31.87
CA VAL A 709 -28.08 2.56 -33.16
C VAL A 709 -28.49 1.64 -34.30
N SER A 710 -27.95 0.42 -34.39
CA SER A 710 -28.33 -0.53 -35.46
C SER A 710 -29.81 -0.92 -35.45
N VAL A 711 -30.43 -1.00 -34.26
CA VAL A 711 -31.87 -1.30 -34.13
C VAL A 711 -32.69 -0.10 -34.56
N ARG A 712 -32.29 1.11 -34.16
CA ARG A 712 -32.94 2.36 -34.56
C ARG A 712 -32.87 2.58 -36.06
N GLU A 713 -31.74 2.27 -36.67
CA GLU A 713 -31.54 2.36 -38.11
C GLU A 713 -32.44 1.38 -38.87
N ARG A 714 -32.53 0.12 -38.43
CA ARG A 714 -33.48 -0.85 -38.99
C ARG A 714 -34.94 -0.46 -38.77
N ALA A 715 -35.25 0.20 -37.64
CA ALA A 715 -36.58 0.73 -37.38
C ALA A 715 -36.94 1.85 -38.38
N GLY A 716 -35.98 2.75 -38.63
CA GLY A 716 -36.08 3.80 -39.65
C GLY A 716 -36.32 3.24 -41.04
N ARG A 717 -35.53 2.24 -41.47
CA ARG A 717 -35.74 1.57 -42.78
C ARG A 717 -37.11 0.87 -42.90
N ARG A 718 -37.78 0.56 -41.78
CA ARG A 718 -39.09 -0.10 -41.75
C ARG A 718 -40.24 0.86 -41.40
N ASN A 719 -40.00 2.16 -41.25
CA ASN A 719 -40.97 3.15 -40.78
C ASN A 719 -41.66 2.77 -39.45
N ILE A 720 -40.96 2.06 -38.55
CA ILE A 720 -41.50 1.69 -37.23
C ILE A 720 -41.27 2.85 -36.26
N ARG A 721 -42.35 3.56 -35.90
CA ARG A 721 -42.30 4.71 -34.97
C ARG A 721 -41.94 4.31 -33.54
N ASP A 722 -42.42 3.16 -33.06
CA ASP A 722 -42.15 2.68 -31.70
C ASP A 722 -40.98 1.71 -31.65
N VAL A 723 -39.77 2.26 -31.50
CA VAL A 723 -38.52 1.49 -31.41
C VAL A 723 -38.48 0.60 -30.16
N LYS A 724 -39.26 0.91 -29.11
CA LYS A 724 -39.22 0.13 -27.85
C LYS A 724 -39.60 -1.32 -28.08
N THR A 725 -40.49 -1.59 -29.03
CA THR A 725 -40.94 -2.94 -29.40
C THR A 725 -39.86 -3.78 -30.08
N LEU A 726 -38.90 -3.12 -30.76
CA LEU A 726 -37.83 -3.79 -31.50
C LEU A 726 -36.63 -4.16 -30.62
N PHE A 727 -36.52 -3.57 -29.44
CA PHE A 727 -35.53 -4.00 -28.47
C PHE A 727 -35.97 -5.32 -27.87
N PRO A 728 -35.26 -6.44 -28.14
CA PRO A 728 -35.68 -7.75 -27.65
C PRO A 728 -35.88 -7.69 -26.15
N MET A 729 -37.05 -8.14 -25.69
CA MET A 729 -37.45 -8.14 -24.29
C MET A 729 -36.26 -8.61 -23.44
N GLN A 730 -35.85 -7.75 -22.52
CA GLN A 730 -34.57 -7.89 -21.83
C GLN A 730 -34.51 -9.28 -21.18
N LYS A 731 -33.48 -10.06 -21.54
CA LYS A 731 -33.11 -11.26 -20.77
C LYS A 731 -33.10 -10.92 -19.27
N PRO A 732 -33.44 -11.88 -18.39
CA PRO A 732 -33.51 -11.63 -16.95
C PRO A 732 -32.26 -10.89 -16.47
N LEU A 733 -32.45 -9.93 -15.57
CA LEU A 733 -31.45 -8.93 -15.16
C LEU A 733 -30.10 -9.55 -14.80
N LEU A 734 -30.11 -10.72 -14.13
CA LEU A 734 -28.91 -11.54 -13.90
C LEU A 734 -28.18 -11.89 -15.20
N LYS A 735 -28.79 -12.59 -16.15
CA LYS A 735 -28.08 -13.02 -17.38
C LYS A 735 -27.43 -11.85 -18.12
N ARG A 736 -27.97 -10.63 -18.00
CA ARG A 736 -27.38 -9.42 -18.55
C ARG A 736 -26.16 -8.93 -17.78
N THR A 737 -26.21 -8.90 -16.44
CA THR A 737 -25.07 -8.46 -15.62
C THR A 737 -23.88 -9.43 -15.74
N PHE A 738 -24.15 -10.73 -15.82
CA PHE A 738 -23.12 -11.78 -15.94
C PHE A 738 -22.50 -11.93 -17.34
N ALA A 739 -23.13 -11.38 -18.40
CA ALA A 739 -22.66 -11.58 -19.78
C ALA A 739 -21.42 -10.75 -20.17
N GLY A 740 -21.19 -9.62 -19.50
CA GLY A 740 -20.10 -8.68 -19.78
C GLY A 740 -18.71 -9.17 -19.37
N TYR A 741 -17.67 -8.46 -19.81
CA TYR A 741 -16.30 -8.65 -19.30
C TYR A 741 -16.15 -8.04 -17.90
N ASN A 742 -16.83 -6.92 -17.62
CA ASN A 742 -16.71 -6.20 -16.36
C ASN A 742 -17.03 -7.06 -15.13
N TYR A 743 -18.12 -7.82 -15.19
CA TYR A 743 -18.54 -8.69 -14.08
C TYR A 743 -17.48 -9.74 -13.73
N GLN A 744 -16.81 -10.31 -14.74
CA GLN A 744 -15.79 -11.33 -14.51
C GLN A 744 -14.55 -10.76 -13.81
N ILE A 745 -14.20 -9.50 -14.07
CA ILE A 745 -13.11 -8.82 -13.38
C ILE A 745 -13.48 -8.56 -11.93
N VAL A 746 -14.67 -8.03 -11.67
CA VAL A 746 -15.14 -7.78 -10.29
C VAL A 746 -15.19 -9.08 -9.49
N LEU A 747 -15.74 -10.15 -10.08
CA LEU A 747 -15.79 -11.47 -9.44
C LEU A 747 -14.38 -12.04 -9.24
N GLY A 748 -13.52 -11.97 -10.27
CA GLY A 748 -12.14 -12.44 -10.18
C GLY A 748 -11.36 -11.74 -9.08
N TYR A 749 -11.56 -10.42 -8.93
CA TYR A 749 -10.95 -9.64 -7.87
C TYR A 749 -11.47 -10.03 -6.48
N ALA A 750 -12.79 -10.13 -6.31
CA ALA A 750 -13.38 -10.54 -5.04
C ALA A 750 -12.90 -11.95 -4.61
N VAL A 751 -12.83 -12.88 -5.57
CA VAL A 751 -12.29 -14.23 -5.32
C VAL A 751 -10.80 -14.17 -5.00
N SER A 752 -10.00 -13.33 -5.68
CA SER A 752 -8.57 -13.20 -5.39
C SER A 752 -8.29 -12.71 -3.97
N LEU A 753 -9.04 -11.71 -3.49
CA LEU A 753 -8.93 -11.22 -2.12
C LEU A 753 -9.46 -12.23 -1.09
N PHE A 754 -10.52 -12.97 -1.43
CA PHE A 754 -11.02 -14.02 -0.55
C PHE A 754 -10.02 -15.18 -0.41
N LEU A 755 -9.36 -15.58 -1.51
CA LEU A 755 -8.31 -16.59 -1.48
C LEU A 755 -7.11 -16.14 -0.64
N ASP A 756 -6.76 -14.85 -0.68
CA ASP A 756 -5.72 -14.29 0.19
C ASP A 756 -6.08 -14.46 1.68
N VAL A 757 -7.31 -14.11 2.09
CA VAL A 757 -7.78 -14.35 3.46
C VAL A 757 -7.76 -15.83 3.81
N LEU A 758 -8.20 -16.68 2.89
CA LEU A 758 -8.23 -18.13 3.10
C LEU A 758 -6.82 -18.69 3.27
N LEU A 759 -5.84 -18.23 2.49
CA LEU A 759 -4.45 -18.66 2.56
C LEU A 759 -3.78 -18.22 3.85
N GLU A 760 -4.02 -16.97 4.26
CA GLU A 760 -3.55 -16.48 5.57
C GLU A 760 -4.18 -17.29 6.72
N ALA A 761 -5.48 -17.57 6.64
CA ALA A 761 -6.20 -18.39 7.62
C ALA A 761 -5.70 -19.84 7.67
N MET A 762 -5.11 -20.35 6.58
CA MET A 762 -4.52 -21.69 6.52
C MET A 762 -3.09 -21.78 7.08
N GLY A 763 -2.47 -20.65 7.45
CA GLY A 763 -1.53 -20.63 8.57
C GLY A 763 -0.08 -20.27 8.30
N ASP A 764 0.48 -20.43 7.10
CA ASP A 764 1.95 -20.39 6.95
C ASP A 764 2.49 -19.64 5.71
N TYR A 765 1.65 -18.98 4.92
CA TYR A 765 2.11 -18.41 3.65
C TYR A 765 1.64 -16.97 3.43
N ASP A 766 2.61 -16.06 3.40
CA ASP A 766 2.43 -14.71 2.88
C ASP A 766 2.59 -14.76 1.36
N PHE A 767 1.51 -15.12 0.67
CA PHE A 767 1.51 -15.07 -0.79
C PHE A 767 1.27 -13.64 -1.28
N PRO A 768 2.01 -13.17 -2.29
CA PRO A 768 1.78 -11.85 -2.85
C PRO A 768 0.42 -11.84 -3.57
N VAL A 769 -0.57 -11.20 -2.94
CA VAL A 769 -1.98 -11.06 -3.39
C VAL A 769 -2.10 -10.67 -4.87
N MET A 770 -1.17 -9.85 -5.35
CA MET A 770 -1.10 -9.40 -6.73
C MET A 770 -1.04 -10.55 -7.74
N LEU A 771 -0.40 -11.68 -7.42
CA LEU A 771 -0.36 -12.83 -8.32
C LEU A 771 -1.78 -13.39 -8.57
N PHE A 772 -2.59 -13.52 -7.51
CA PHE A 772 -3.97 -13.96 -7.62
C PHE A 772 -4.83 -12.94 -8.38
N ILE A 773 -4.67 -11.65 -8.07
CA ILE A 773 -5.38 -10.57 -8.76
C ILE A 773 -5.10 -10.63 -10.26
N ILE A 774 -3.84 -10.77 -10.66
CA ILE A 774 -3.45 -10.80 -12.08
C ILE A 774 -4.07 -11.99 -12.78
N VAL A 775 -3.93 -13.20 -12.22
CA VAL A 775 -4.45 -14.41 -12.87
C VAL A 775 -5.98 -14.41 -12.92
N LEU A 776 -6.65 -14.05 -11.82
CA LEU A 776 -8.11 -14.16 -11.70
C LEU A 776 -8.86 -12.97 -12.34
N CYS A 777 -8.27 -11.78 -12.43
CA CYS A 777 -8.89 -10.67 -13.15
C CYS A 777 -8.59 -10.72 -14.65
N LEU A 778 -7.31 -10.91 -15.02
CA LEU A 778 -6.89 -10.79 -16.41
C LEU A 778 -7.09 -12.08 -17.22
N GLY A 779 -6.83 -13.24 -16.60
CA GLY A 779 -6.96 -14.55 -17.25
C GLY A 779 -8.34 -14.79 -17.87
N PRO A 780 -9.44 -14.68 -17.11
CA PRO A 780 -10.79 -14.88 -17.64
C PRO A 780 -11.16 -13.91 -18.77
N VAL A 781 -10.70 -12.66 -18.69
CA VAL A 781 -10.91 -11.63 -19.72
C VAL A 781 -10.23 -12.05 -21.02
N LEU A 782 -8.96 -12.45 -20.97
CA LEU A 782 -8.21 -12.89 -22.14
C LEU A 782 -8.82 -14.16 -22.75
N ILE A 783 -9.17 -15.15 -21.92
CA ILE A 783 -9.81 -16.39 -22.39
C ILE A 783 -11.13 -16.08 -23.10
N LYS A 784 -11.95 -15.19 -22.52
CA LYS A 784 -13.23 -14.79 -23.12
C LYS A 784 -13.04 -13.96 -24.39
N ALA A 785 -12.04 -13.08 -24.43
CA ALA A 785 -11.71 -12.26 -25.60
C ALA A 785 -11.26 -13.14 -26.77
N VAL A 786 -10.42 -14.15 -26.50
CA VAL A 786 -9.99 -15.13 -27.50
C VAL A 786 -11.17 -15.97 -27.97
N LYS A 787 -12.00 -16.48 -27.05
CA LYS A 787 -13.19 -17.29 -27.42
C LYS A 787 -14.20 -16.52 -28.27
N LYS A 788 -14.29 -15.20 -28.10
CA LYS A 788 -15.18 -14.33 -28.89
C LYS A 788 -14.52 -13.73 -30.12
N GLU A 789 -13.25 -14.04 -30.40
CA GLU A 789 -12.48 -13.45 -31.49
C GLU A 789 -12.40 -11.91 -31.42
N GLU A 790 -12.55 -11.35 -30.22
CA GLU A 790 -12.54 -9.90 -29.97
C GLU A 790 -11.16 -9.41 -29.53
N MET A 791 -10.17 -10.32 -29.37
CA MET A 791 -8.84 -9.99 -28.85
C MET A 791 -8.10 -8.97 -29.73
N SER A 792 -8.12 -9.15 -31.06
CA SER A 792 -7.50 -8.19 -32.00
C SER A 792 -8.15 -6.81 -31.88
N SER A 793 -9.47 -6.76 -31.72
CA SER A 793 -10.24 -5.52 -31.53
C SER A 793 -9.90 -4.84 -30.20
N LEU A 794 -9.80 -5.59 -29.11
CA LEU A 794 -9.42 -5.08 -27.79
C LEU A 794 -7.97 -4.55 -27.78
N TRP A 795 -7.07 -5.25 -28.48
CA TRP A 795 -5.66 -4.89 -28.59
C TRP A 795 -5.43 -3.63 -29.43
N GLY A 796 -6.02 -3.56 -30.63
CA GLY A 796 -5.87 -2.44 -31.56
C GLY A 796 -6.59 -1.16 -31.14
N GLY A 797 -7.32 -1.19 -30.03
CA GLY A 797 -8.20 -0.10 -29.60
C GLY A 797 -9.57 -0.24 -30.25
N PRO A 798 -10.58 -0.71 -29.49
CA PRO A 798 -11.83 -1.17 -30.08
C PRO A 798 -12.57 -0.05 -30.81
N ARG A 799 -12.77 -0.24 -32.13
CA ARG A 799 -13.53 0.68 -33.00
C ARG A 799 -14.89 1.04 -32.40
N ARG A 800 -15.52 0.09 -31.69
CA ARG A 800 -16.81 0.28 -31.00
C ARG A 800 -16.78 1.34 -29.90
N ILE A 801 -15.69 1.47 -29.14
CA ILE A 801 -15.58 2.53 -28.11
C ILE A 801 -15.49 3.88 -28.79
N ARG A 802 -14.63 4.04 -29.81
CA ARG A 802 -14.50 5.28 -30.58
C ARG A 802 -15.82 5.70 -31.24
N PHE A 803 -16.55 4.73 -31.81
CA PHE A 803 -17.88 4.96 -32.34
C PHE A 803 -18.85 5.46 -31.26
N ALA A 804 -18.90 4.78 -30.11
CA ALA A 804 -19.78 5.18 -29.02
C ALA A 804 -19.40 6.54 -28.41
N ASP A 805 -18.12 6.89 -28.37
CA ASP A 805 -17.63 8.21 -27.94
C ASP A 805 -18.13 9.31 -28.90
N ARG A 806 -18.03 9.09 -30.23
CA ARG A 806 -18.57 10.02 -31.24
C ARG A 806 -20.08 10.21 -31.09
N ILE A 807 -20.83 9.12 -30.96
CA ILE A 807 -22.28 9.18 -30.77
C ILE A 807 -22.62 9.91 -29.45
N SER A 808 -21.89 9.62 -28.38
CA SER A 808 -22.10 10.28 -27.09
C SER A 808 -21.84 11.78 -27.18
N TYR A 809 -20.79 12.20 -27.89
CA TYR A 809 -20.48 13.60 -28.15
C TYR A 809 -21.59 14.30 -28.95
N LEU A 810 -22.06 13.68 -30.04
CA LEU A 810 -23.14 14.23 -30.86
C LEU A 810 -24.45 14.40 -30.08
N VAL A 811 -24.80 13.41 -29.26
CA VAL A 811 -25.99 13.45 -28.40
C VAL A 811 -25.86 14.53 -27.32
N MET A 812 -24.68 14.70 -26.74
CA MET A 812 -24.42 15.78 -25.76
C MET A 812 -24.49 17.17 -26.38
N GLN A 813 -23.98 17.35 -27.59
CA GLN A 813 -23.94 18.65 -28.26
C GLN A 813 -25.31 19.12 -28.74
N ARG A 814 -26.16 18.20 -29.22
CA ARG A 814 -27.46 18.55 -29.81
C ARG A 814 -28.59 18.72 -28.81
N GLY A 815 -28.43 18.30 -27.56
CA GLY A 815 -29.49 18.34 -26.54
C GLY A 815 -30.71 17.44 -26.82
N ALA A 816 -30.85 16.90 -28.03
CA ALA A 816 -31.92 15.99 -28.46
C ALA A 816 -31.42 14.98 -29.52
N VAL A 817 -31.92 13.75 -29.44
CA VAL A 817 -31.52 12.60 -30.28
C VAL A 817 -32.25 12.58 -31.64
N GLY A 818 -33.28 13.41 -31.83
CA GLY A 818 -34.20 13.36 -32.98
C GLY A 818 -33.53 13.40 -34.36
N SER A 819 -32.46 14.19 -34.51
CA SER A 819 -31.89 14.56 -35.82
C SER A 819 -30.66 13.75 -36.30
N ILE A 820 -30.34 12.61 -35.68
CA ILE A 820 -29.16 11.81 -36.10
C ILE A 820 -29.55 10.89 -37.27
N GLY A 821 -29.45 11.39 -38.50
CA GLY A 821 -29.44 10.57 -39.71
C GLY A 821 -28.04 10.01 -39.96
N ILE A 822 -27.90 8.68 -40.03
CA ILE A 822 -26.68 8.01 -40.48
C ILE A 822 -26.98 7.51 -41.89
N ARG A 823 -26.23 8.02 -42.88
CA ARG A 823 -26.33 7.57 -44.27
C ARG A 823 -25.18 6.60 -44.51
N ASP A 824 -25.51 5.36 -44.86
CA ASP A 824 -24.54 4.37 -45.30
C ASP A 824 -24.24 4.66 -46.78
N ASP A 825 -23.08 5.22 -47.07
CA ASP A 825 -22.52 5.10 -48.42
C ASP A 825 -21.94 3.68 -48.55
N GLU A 826 -22.47 2.91 -49.50
CA GLU A 826 -22.01 1.56 -49.83
C GLU A 826 -20.61 1.61 -50.44
N GLY A 827 -19.60 1.43 -49.60
CA GLY A 827 -18.21 1.21 -49.98
C GLY A 827 -17.39 0.88 -48.74
N ASP A 828 -16.64 -0.21 -48.78
CA ASP A 828 -15.93 -0.77 -47.62
C ASP A 828 -15.14 0.25 -46.78
N ASP A 829 -15.13 0.00 -45.45
CA ASP A 829 -14.58 0.79 -44.34
C ASP A 829 -15.47 1.93 -43.77
N LEU A 830 -16.24 1.59 -42.71
CA LEU A 830 -16.89 2.49 -41.74
C LEU A 830 -17.38 3.82 -42.36
N GLY A 831 -18.61 3.78 -42.89
CA GLY A 831 -19.34 4.92 -43.45
C GLY A 831 -19.04 6.26 -42.79
N THR A 832 -18.69 7.22 -43.63
CA THR A 832 -18.54 8.63 -43.30
C THR A 832 -19.87 9.16 -42.77
N ILE A 833 -19.94 9.51 -41.49
CA ILE A 833 -21.15 10.13 -40.91
C ILE A 833 -21.22 11.56 -41.45
N GLU A 834 -21.99 11.77 -42.51
CA GLU A 834 -22.25 13.11 -43.05
C GLU A 834 -23.27 13.82 -42.15
N THR A 835 -22.82 14.83 -41.40
CA THR A 835 -23.69 15.66 -40.58
C THR A 835 -24.40 16.70 -41.47
N ARG A 836 -25.67 16.48 -41.81
CA ARG A 836 -26.52 17.56 -42.33
C ARG A 836 -26.71 18.61 -41.22
N SER A 837 -26.10 19.79 -41.39
CA SER A 837 -26.41 20.97 -40.58
C SER A 837 -27.71 21.58 -41.11
N ILE A 838 -28.83 21.30 -40.43
CA ILE A 838 -30.02 22.14 -40.57
C ILE A 838 -29.80 23.30 -39.60
N ILE A 839 -29.10 24.33 -40.07
CA ILE A 839 -29.25 25.67 -39.51
C ILE A 839 -30.36 26.29 -40.35
N SER A 840 -31.60 26.15 -39.90
CA SER A 840 -32.66 27.06 -40.35
C SER A 840 -32.28 28.43 -39.80
N ALA A 841 -31.94 29.34 -40.71
CA ALA A 841 -31.75 30.73 -40.40
C ALA A 841 -33.10 31.32 -39.97
N ASP A 842 -33.32 31.44 -38.66
CA ASP A 842 -34.12 32.53 -38.13
C ASP A 842 -33.24 33.77 -38.15
N SER A 843 -33.27 34.45 -39.30
CA SER A 843 -32.75 35.79 -39.46
C SER A 843 -33.70 36.75 -38.75
N ASP A 844 -33.37 37.13 -37.52
CA ASP A 844 -33.65 38.46 -36.96
C ASP A 844 -32.90 38.65 -35.63
N MET A 845 -31.58 38.90 -35.72
CA MET A 845 -30.91 39.78 -34.75
C MET A 845 -29.58 40.30 -35.29
N SER A 846 -29.46 41.61 -35.24
CA SER A 846 -28.43 42.42 -35.87
C SER A 846 -27.12 42.49 -35.08
N SER A 847 -26.03 42.46 -35.84
CA SER A 847 -24.78 43.20 -35.67
C SER A 847 -23.70 42.75 -34.66
N SER A 848 -22.51 42.64 -35.27
CA SER A 848 -21.15 42.69 -34.73
C SER A 848 -20.51 41.38 -34.25
N ASN A 849 -19.34 41.14 -34.84
CA ASN A 849 -18.31 40.15 -34.52
C ASN A 849 -18.45 38.76 -35.19
N GLY A 850 -18.31 38.77 -36.52
CA GLY A 850 -18.23 37.57 -37.36
C GLY A 850 -16.81 37.16 -37.82
N GLU A 851 -15.73 37.77 -37.32
CA GLU A 851 -14.37 37.53 -37.85
C GLU A 851 -13.45 36.65 -37.00
N GLU A 852 -13.83 36.27 -35.78
CA GLU A 852 -12.90 35.57 -34.87
C GLU A 852 -13.11 34.04 -34.75
N ILE A 853 -14.14 33.49 -35.39
CA ILE A 853 -14.50 32.06 -35.28
C ILE A 853 -13.94 31.19 -36.43
N SER A 854 -13.33 31.80 -37.47
CA SER A 854 -12.78 31.06 -38.62
C SER A 854 -11.36 30.53 -38.44
N GLN A 855 -10.64 30.90 -37.36
CA GLN A 855 -9.26 30.44 -37.12
C GLN A 855 -9.12 29.29 -36.10
N LEU A 856 -10.21 28.84 -35.48
CA LEU A 856 -10.22 27.75 -34.48
C LEU A 856 -10.95 26.48 -34.94
N ARG A 857 -11.13 26.33 -36.26
CA ARG A 857 -11.66 25.12 -36.91
C ARG A 857 -10.60 24.55 -37.83
#